data_AF-A0A5B9WFX3-F1
#
_entry.id   AF-A0A5B9WFX3-F1
#
_cell.length_a   1.000
_cell.length_b   1.000
_cell.length_c   1.000
_cell.angle_alpha   90.00
_cell.angle_beta   90.00
_cell.angle_gamma   90.00
#
_symmetry.space_group_name_H-M   'P 1'
#
loop_
_entity.id
_entity.type
_entity.pdbx_description
1 polymer ?
#
loop_
_entity_poly.entity_id
_entity_poly.type
_entity_poly.pdbx_seq_one_letter_code
_entity_poly.pdbx_strand_id
1 'polypeptide(L)'
;MKNDPALFAGLNEAILSVFAVEGDVDNLAYAAGLQREWVEFKTTSAQLELALNRFLQRVEAKRALVGFIDAALKKSGGAPEFQAIADHYVRPAREPLEALGAKLEDLEKVLFGDVGLPAVAAWADRLLAMSRAVCLIRPDPGSTQAAGTGFLVGPDLVLTSWGAAAPFWGKDDLAARASVEFDGEAAAGGAAPPCRLKPEWALPSSPAGESAFALLRLDRRAAEDPVGGKTRDYLKLSERSVGDLADLLAKGEAVLFLLHGQARSSRLRLAQSPRPDGGRFFRYEADAADGSAGAPCFSQTLEVIGLNGDGGASPDRGILASAVGPSIRDAVRRSQVPGPAAAIAPLQTPTAAPARKRALFIQPAARGLMARARADAIWAELITPAFEDTDYEPARSNDVKDGDDLEPLVSPLSVDPLVVADLGGPPWDPRVMMEVGFRIANAKPLILIADANGAGTAYPGMLEDLGVIRIDPDDIAASLPHLRSKIAEYRPGTADFWSSQYPYVDFQMPLDDPSQAVYIHANDAAARLYGLDRADDLVGKRVDEYDDRLYQFMPEPQRAEFVDEQVLLLGTILWPQKLQTGKSNGAVNASVRIPLWLANHAKPEFQGKIYLPLLVQHKIQKSRGVVLMRSVFVDISSWAAPGLSSRSTSTVLSLPEIFRHVRDYQFDVFLPCDADEADYVRHIRDTIEDLNCTVWFKGGGAEDPSLKADEVARSLCGARMAAIPISRRGLGRWEQRPGVRDALKSYLNASYPHLFLILPDVPDPDGWKALLPADYAGLVADSLFLPLQKLEGSINPVPVSVFVERIVRELFKVFRQQ
;
A
#
# COMPACT_ATOMS: atom_id res chain seq x y z
N MET A 1 -15.89 0.09 5.78
CA MET A 1 -15.99 -1.31 5.36
C MET A 1 -15.24 -1.63 4.07
N LYS A 2 -14.53 -0.66 3.47
CA LYS A 2 -13.81 -0.83 2.19
C LYS A 2 -13.03 -2.15 2.19
N ASN A 3 -13.13 -2.88 1.08
CA ASN A 3 -12.22 -3.97 0.72
C ASN A 3 -12.52 -5.38 1.30
N ASP A 4 -13.77 -5.80 1.45
CA ASP A 4 -14.08 -7.24 1.42
C ASP A 4 -14.71 -7.64 0.08
N PRO A 5 -13.89 -7.96 -0.95
CA PRO A 5 -14.39 -8.34 -2.26
C PRO A 5 -15.32 -9.56 -2.23
N ALA A 6 -15.15 -10.46 -1.26
CA ALA A 6 -16.00 -11.65 -1.16
C ALA A 6 -17.41 -11.28 -0.71
N LEU A 7 -17.54 -10.33 0.23
CA LEU A 7 -18.84 -9.77 0.61
C LEU A 7 -19.51 -9.07 -0.57
N PHE A 8 -18.78 -8.22 -1.30
CA PHE A 8 -19.35 -7.49 -2.44
C PHE A 8 -19.74 -8.42 -3.59
N ALA A 9 -18.88 -9.37 -3.95
CA ALA A 9 -19.19 -10.37 -4.96
C ALA A 9 -20.41 -11.21 -4.54
N GLY A 10 -20.43 -11.70 -3.30
CA GLY A 10 -21.55 -12.46 -2.76
C GLY A 10 -22.86 -11.65 -2.73
N LEU A 11 -22.81 -10.37 -2.35
CA LEU A 11 -23.98 -9.48 -2.38
C LEU A 11 -24.46 -9.24 -3.81
N ASN A 12 -23.55 -8.99 -4.75
CA ASN A 12 -23.89 -8.78 -6.15
C ASN A 12 -24.56 -10.04 -6.73
N GLU A 13 -23.99 -11.22 -6.51
CA GLU A 13 -24.56 -12.51 -6.91
C GLU A 13 -25.94 -12.76 -6.27
N ALA A 14 -26.08 -12.53 -4.95
CA ALA A 14 -27.34 -12.69 -4.25
C ALA A 14 -28.43 -11.74 -4.76
N ILE A 15 -28.08 -10.48 -5.04
CA ILE A 15 -29.01 -9.48 -5.59
C ILE A 15 -29.43 -9.88 -7.00
N LEU A 16 -28.51 -10.26 -7.88
CA LEU A 16 -28.83 -10.66 -9.25
C LEU A 16 -29.65 -11.96 -9.29
N SER A 17 -29.44 -12.88 -8.35
CA SER A 17 -30.21 -14.12 -8.22
C SER A 17 -31.66 -13.87 -7.76
N VAL A 18 -31.85 -13.02 -6.74
CA VAL A 18 -33.14 -12.82 -6.08
C VAL A 18 -33.96 -11.68 -6.70
N PHE A 19 -33.30 -10.62 -7.15
CA PHE A 19 -33.91 -9.41 -7.70
C PHE A 19 -33.53 -9.27 -9.19
N ALA A 20 -33.99 -10.23 -9.99
CA ALA A 20 -33.56 -10.43 -11.38
C ALA A 20 -33.91 -9.29 -12.35
N VAL A 21 -34.83 -8.39 -11.99
CA VAL A 21 -35.21 -7.22 -12.79
C VAL A 21 -34.89 -5.92 -12.09
N GLU A 22 -34.52 -4.89 -12.85
CA GLU A 22 -34.12 -3.58 -12.31
C GLU A 22 -35.15 -2.97 -11.34
N GLY A 23 -36.45 -3.16 -11.61
CA GLY A 23 -37.52 -2.67 -10.75
C GLY A 23 -37.55 -3.30 -9.34
N ASP A 24 -36.99 -4.49 -9.18
CA ASP A 24 -36.86 -5.11 -7.86
C ASP A 24 -35.71 -4.46 -7.07
N VAL A 25 -34.62 -4.12 -7.75
CA VAL A 25 -33.50 -3.37 -7.16
C VAL A 25 -33.94 -1.95 -6.79
N ASP A 26 -34.82 -1.30 -7.57
CA ASP A 26 -35.45 -0.03 -7.21
C ASP A 26 -36.22 -0.14 -5.87
N ASN A 27 -37.01 -1.21 -5.72
CA ASN A 27 -37.78 -1.47 -4.51
C ASN A 27 -36.89 -1.78 -3.30
N LEU A 28 -35.78 -2.48 -3.51
CA LEU A 28 -34.78 -2.75 -2.48
C LEU A 28 -34.10 -1.46 -2.03
N ALA A 29 -33.60 -0.65 -2.98
CA ALA A 29 -32.97 0.63 -2.69
C ALA A 29 -33.93 1.57 -1.95
N TYR A 30 -35.21 1.61 -2.34
CA TYR A 30 -36.25 2.35 -1.61
C TYR A 30 -36.42 1.85 -0.17
N ALA A 31 -36.52 0.54 0.03
CA ALA A 31 -36.68 -0.05 1.37
C ALA A 31 -35.47 0.21 2.29
N ALA A 32 -34.27 0.31 1.71
CA ALA A 32 -33.05 0.68 2.42
C ALA A 32 -32.88 2.19 2.61
N GLY A 33 -33.77 3.04 2.06
CA GLY A 33 -33.63 4.50 2.10
C GLY A 33 -32.53 5.06 1.20
N LEU A 34 -32.15 4.32 0.15
CA LEU A 34 -31.02 4.59 -0.76
C LEU A 34 -31.48 4.77 -2.23
N GLN A 35 -32.75 5.12 -2.45
CA GLN A 35 -33.34 5.24 -3.78
C GLN A 35 -32.62 6.28 -4.65
N ARG A 36 -32.23 7.42 -4.06
CA ARG A 36 -31.58 8.51 -4.80
C ARG A 36 -30.24 8.06 -5.38
N GLU A 37 -29.45 7.34 -4.59
CA GLU A 37 -28.14 6.85 -4.96
C GLU A 37 -28.24 5.82 -6.07
N TRP A 38 -29.22 4.92 -5.97
CA TRP A 38 -29.47 3.92 -7.01
C TRP A 38 -29.86 4.56 -8.35
N VAL A 39 -30.75 5.57 -8.32
CA VAL A 39 -31.17 6.30 -9.54
C VAL A 39 -29.99 7.00 -10.23
N GLU A 40 -29.04 7.53 -9.46
CA GLU A 40 -27.84 8.20 -10.00
C GLU A 40 -26.93 7.22 -10.77
N PHE A 41 -26.73 6.01 -10.26
CA PHE A 41 -25.88 5.02 -10.94
C PHE A 41 -26.57 4.33 -12.12
N LYS A 42 -27.86 4.00 -11.99
CA LYS A 42 -28.58 3.31 -13.07
C LYS A 42 -28.77 4.19 -14.30
N THR A 43 -28.89 5.51 -14.13
CA THR A 43 -29.00 6.45 -15.25
C THR A 43 -27.68 6.69 -15.99
N THR A 44 -26.54 6.37 -15.36
CA THR A 44 -25.20 6.62 -15.90
C THR A 44 -24.48 5.35 -16.41
N SER A 45 -25.08 4.16 -16.26
CA SER A 45 -24.50 2.89 -16.66
C SER A 45 -25.50 2.06 -17.46
N ALA A 46 -25.15 1.65 -18.69
CA ALA A 46 -26.00 0.77 -19.50
C ALA A 46 -26.02 -0.69 -19.01
N GLN A 47 -25.11 -1.06 -18.11
CA GLN A 47 -24.99 -2.41 -17.57
C GLN A 47 -25.42 -2.43 -16.09
N LEU A 48 -26.42 -3.26 -15.77
CA LEU A 48 -26.99 -3.40 -14.42
C LEU A 48 -25.92 -3.82 -13.40
N GLU A 49 -25.05 -4.77 -13.75
CA GLU A 49 -24.00 -5.27 -12.86
C GLU A 49 -23.00 -4.17 -12.48
N LEU A 50 -22.57 -3.35 -13.45
CA LEU A 50 -21.68 -2.22 -13.17
C LEU A 50 -22.38 -1.14 -12.33
N ALA A 51 -23.66 -0.88 -12.58
CA ALA A 51 -24.46 0.03 -11.77
C ALA A 51 -24.58 -0.48 -10.33
N LEU A 52 -24.82 -1.78 -10.16
CA LEU A 52 -24.97 -2.45 -8.87
C LEU A 52 -23.67 -2.44 -8.07
N ASN A 53 -22.53 -2.74 -8.70
CA ASN A 53 -21.23 -2.66 -8.05
C ASN A 53 -20.93 -1.24 -7.52
N ARG A 54 -21.16 -0.20 -8.36
CA ARG A 54 -21.00 1.21 -7.94
C ARG A 54 -21.99 1.60 -6.83
N PHE A 55 -23.22 1.10 -6.93
CA PHE A 55 -24.23 1.33 -5.91
C PHE A 55 -23.85 0.72 -4.57
N LEU A 56 -23.40 -0.54 -4.53
CA LEU A 56 -22.94 -1.19 -3.31
C LEU A 56 -21.75 -0.44 -2.69
N GLN A 57 -20.79 0.01 -3.51
CA GLN A 57 -19.69 0.86 -3.04
C GLN A 57 -20.21 2.15 -2.39
N ARG A 58 -21.28 2.75 -2.94
CA ARG A 58 -21.92 3.92 -2.36
C ARG A 58 -22.68 3.61 -1.07
N VAL A 59 -23.38 2.47 -1.00
CA VAL A 59 -24.05 1.98 0.22
C VAL A 59 -23.03 1.86 1.36
N GLU A 60 -21.87 1.28 1.06
CA GLU A 60 -20.76 1.18 1.99
C GLU A 60 -20.19 2.54 2.38
N ALA A 61 -19.92 3.43 1.42
CA ALA A 61 -19.40 4.77 1.71
C ALA A 61 -20.34 5.58 2.62
N LYS A 62 -21.64 5.26 2.59
CA LYS A 62 -22.66 5.84 3.47
C LYS A 62 -22.86 5.12 4.80
N ARG A 63 -22.11 4.04 5.07
CA ARG A 63 -22.25 3.21 6.27
C ARG A 63 -23.68 2.71 6.45
N ALA A 64 -24.22 2.19 5.36
CA ALA A 64 -25.58 1.69 5.26
C ALA A 64 -25.63 0.21 4.86
N LEU A 65 -24.50 -0.51 4.89
CA LEU A 65 -24.46 -1.87 4.35
C LEU A 65 -25.25 -2.85 5.22
N VAL A 66 -25.17 -2.73 6.55
CA VAL A 66 -25.95 -3.57 7.47
C VAL A 66 -27.45 -3.36 7.25
N GLY A 67 -27.90 -2.10 7.22
CA GLY A 67 -29.31 -1.76 6.96
C GLY A 67 -29.77 -2.20 5.55
N PHE A 68 -28.88 -2.18 4.57
CA PHE A 68 -29.15 -2.68 3.22
C PHE A 68 -29.31 -4.20 3.19
N ILE A 69 -28.44 -4.96 3.88
CA ILE A 69 -28.54 -6.42 4.01
C ILE A 69 -29.84 -6.81 4.72
N ASP A 70 -30.23 -6.11 5.79
CA ASP A 70 -31.51 -6.35 6.47
C ASP A 70 -32.70 -6.06 5.56
N ALA A 71 -32.66 -4.97 4.80
CA ALA A 71 -33.69 -4.65 3.81
C ALA A 71 -33.79 -5.73 2.74
N ALA A 72 -32.66 -6.26 2.26
CA ALA A 72 -32.59 -7.35 1.30
C ALA A 72 -33.16 -8.67 1.85
N LEU A 73 -32.78 -9.05 3.08
CA LEU A 73 -33.36 -10.19 3.78
C LEU A 73 -34.87 -10.08 3.92
N LYS A 74 -35.35 -8.93 4.39
CA LYS A 74 -36.78 -8.68 4.59
C LYS A 74 -37.56 -8.71 3.28
N LYS A 75 -37.03 -8.09 2.21
CA LYS A 75 -37.68 -8.03 0.90
C LYS A 75 -37.67 -9.35 0.16
N SER A 76 -36.62 -10.14 0.32
CA SER A 76 -36.50 -11.48 -0.28
C SER A 76 -37.31 -12.56 0.44
N GLY A 77 -37.89 -12.25 1.60
CA GLY A 77 -38.56 -13.25 2.43
C GLY A 77 -37.59 -14.22 3.12
N GLY A 78 -36.35 -13.80 3.37
CA GLY A 78 -35.30 -14.63 3.95
C GLY A 78 -34.66 -15.58 2.95
N ALA A 79 -34.40 -15.13 1.72
CA ALA A 79 -33.73 -15.96 0.71
C ALA A 79 -32.38 -16.49 1.24
N PRO A 80 -32.04 -17.76 0.95
CA PRO A 80 -30.91 -18.45 1.56
C PRO A 80 -29.56 -17.78 1.27
N GLU A 81 -29.40 -17.13 0.13
CA GLU A 81 -28.18 -16.41 -0.25
C GLU A 81 -27.94 -15.21 0.67
N PHE A 82 -28.97 -14.38 0.90
CA PHE A 82 -28.87 -13.27 1.85
C PHE A 82 -28.77 -13.75 3.28
N GLN A 83 -29.41 -14.87 3.63
CA GLN A 83 -29.28 -15.47 4.96
C GLN A 83 -27.84 -15.92 5.21
N ALA A 84 -27.20 -16.57 4.24
CA ALA A 84 -25.80 -16.97 4.35
C ALA A 84 -24.87 -15.76 4.52
N ILE A 85 -25.09 -14.68 3.77
CA ILE A 85 -24.31 -13.43 3.92
C ILE A 85 -24.52 -12.82 5.30
N ALA A 86 -25.78 -12.71 5.76
CA ALA A 86 -26.07 -12.14 7.07
C ALA A 86 -25.49 -13.01 8.21
N ASP A 87 -25.58 -14.32 8.10
CA ASP A 87 -25.05 -15.28 9.08
C ASP A 87 -23.52 -15.22 9.16
N HIS A 88 -22.86 -14.99 8.02
CA HIS A 88 -21.40 -14.93 7.95
C HIS A 88 -20.83 -13.57 8.37
N TYR A 89 -21.50 -12.47 7.99
CA TYR A 89 -20.93 -11.12 8.12
C TYR A 89 -21.62 -10.24 9.16
N VAL A 90 -22.96 -10.27 9.23
CA VAL A 90 -23.73 -9.35 10.07
C VAL A 90 -23.95 -9.91 11.46
N ARG A 91 -24.42 -11.16 11.56
CA ARG A 91 -24.75 -11.83 12.83
C ARG A 91 -23.54 -11.88 13.79
N PRO A 92 -22.32 -12.23 13.36
CA PRO A 92 -21.16 -12.28 14.25
C PRO A 92 -20.75 -10.91 14.80
N ALA A 93 -21.05 -9.83 14.08
CA ALA A 93 -20.85 -8.47 14.57
C ALA A 93 -22.02 -7.98 15.45
N ARG A 94 -23.25 -8.34 15.10
CA ARG A 94 -24.48 -7.86 15.74
C ARG A 94 -24.73 -8.53 17.10
N GLU A 95 -24.68 -9.85 17.19
CA GLU A 95 -25.07 -10.59 18.40
C GLU A 95 -24.26 -10.19 19.65
N PRO A 96 -22.91 -10.04 19.58
CA PRO A 96 -22.15 -9.61 20.75
C PRO A 96 -22.51 -8.20 21.22
N LEU A 97 -22.88 -7.31 20.30
CA LEU A 97 -23.27 -5.93 20.62
C LEU A 97 -24.67 -5.87 21.22
N GLU A 98 -25.60 -6.65 20.67
CA GLU A 98 -26.96 -6.77 21.22
C GLU A 98 -26.95 -7.38 22.62
N ALA A 99 -26.06 -8.35 22.88
CA ALA A 99 -25.82 -8.87 24.23
C ALA A 99 -25.32 -7.79 25.21
N LEU A 100 -24.68 -6.73 24.69
CA LEU A 100 -24.28 -5.54 25.44
C LEU A 100 -25.32 -4.40 25.35
N GLY A 101 -26.52 -4.68 24.85
CA GLY A 101 -27.60 -3.68 24.72
C GLY A 101 -27.31 -2.55 23.73
N ALA A 102 -26.38 -2.75 22.78
CA ALA A 102 -26.06 -1.81 21.72
C ALA A 102 -26.50 -2.34 20.35
N LYS A 103 -26.90 -1.44 19.47
CA LYS A 103 -27.24 -1.75 18.08
C LYS A 103 -26.02 -1.52 17.20
N LEU A 104 -25.73 -2.46 16.30
CA LEU A 104 -24.60 -2.36 15.38
C LEU A 104 -24.69 -1.09 14.52
N GLU A 105 -25.89 -0.71 14.10
CA GLU A 105 -26.17 0.43 13.24
C GLU A 105 -25.84 1.77 13.90
N ASP A 106 -26.03 1.86 15.23
CA ASP A 106 -25.71 3.07 16.01
C ASP A 106 -24.19 3.24 16.14
N LEU A 107 -23.45 2.13 16.17
CA LEU A 107 -21.99 2.11 16.32
C LEU A 107 -21.26 2.23 14.98
N GLU A 108 -21.81 1.69 13.89
CA GLU A 108 -21.21 1.73 12.54
C GLU A 108 -20.87 3.16 12.13
N LYS A 109 -21.78 4.10 12.41
CA LYS A 109 -21.59 5.51 12.07
C LYS A 109 -20.49 6.19 12.86
N VAL A 110 -20.17 5.73 14.07
CA VAL A 110 -19.28 6.46 14.98
C VAL A 110 -17.92 5.79 15.15
N LEU A 111 -17.87 4.46 15.17
CA LEU A 111 -16.67 3.70 15.52
C LEU A 111 -15.93 3.11 14.32
N PHE A 112 -16.66 2.64 13.32
CA PHE A 112 -16.07 1.71 12.36
C PHE A 112 -15.60 2.33 11.06
N GLY A 113 -15.62 3.66 10.93
CA GLY A 113 -14.86 4.36 9.88
C GLY A 113 -14.91 3.65 8.52
N ASP A 114 -13.73 3.22 8.08
CA ASP A 114 -13.51 2.38 6.89
C ASP A 114 -13.27 0.89 7.22
N VAL A 115 -13.37 0.45 8.47
CA VAL A 115 -13.18 -0.94 8.95
C VAL A 115 -14.24 -1.89 8.39
N GLY A 116 -13.84 -3.10 7.97
CA GLY A 116 -14.73 -4.16 7.45
C GLY A 116 -15.51 -4.93 8.52
N LEU A 117 -16.66 -5.53 8.17
CA LEU A 117 -17.51 -6.29 9.11
C LEU A 117 -16.79 -7.43 9.85
N PRO A 118 -15.89 -8.23 9.23
CA PRO A 118 -15.14 -9.25 9.97
C PRO A 118 -14.27 -8.66 11.09
N ALA A 119 -13.67 -7.49 10.85
CA ALA A 119 -12.91 -6.78 11.87
C ALA A 119 -13.84 -6.19 12.94
N VAL A 120 -15.06 -5.77 12.59
CA VAL A 120 -16.10 -5.37 13.56
C VAL A 120 -16.55 -6.57 14.41
N ALA A 121 -16.71 -7.76 13.83
CA ALA A 121 -17.04 -8.97 14.59
C ALA A 121 -15.93 -9.34 15.59
N ALA A 122 -14.68 -9.39 15.13
CA ALA A 122 -13.53 -9.62 16.02
C ALA A 122 -13.38 -8.53 17.09
N TRP A 123 -13.76 -7.29 16.77
CA TRP A 123 -13.83 -6.19 17.73
C TRP A 123 -14.96 -6.40 18.76
N ALA A 124 -16.16 -6.76 18.32
CA ALA A 124 -17.32 -6.98 19.17
C ALA A 124 -17.12 -8.18 20.11
N ASP A 125 -16.52 -9.26 19.62
CA ASP A 125 -16.13 -10.43 20.42
C ASP A 125 -15.12 -10.07 21.51
N ARG A 126 -14.11 -9.25 21.19
CA ARG A 126 -13.14 -8.76 22.18
C ARG A 126 -13.83 -7.90 23.23
N LEU A 127 -14.70 -6.99 22.82
CA LEU A 127 -15.45 -6.15 23.76
C LEU A 127 -16.35 -7.00 24.67
N LEU A 128 -17.04 -8.01 24.13
CA LEU A 128 -17.84 -8.94 24.91
C LEU A 128 -16.97 -9.74 25.89
N ALA A 129 -15.79 -10.19 25.49
CA ALA A 129 -14.84 -10.83 26.40
C ALA A 129 -14.39 -9.88 27.53
N MET A 130 -14.08 -8.62 27.21
CA MET A 130 -13.71 -7.60 28.19
C MET A 130 -14.84 -7.24 29.15
N SER A 131 -16.11 -7.37 28.72
CA SER A 131 -17.28 -7.14 29.57
C SER A 131 -17.36 -8.07 30.78
N ARG A 132 -16.72 -9.24 30.71
CA ARG A 132 -16.69 -10.22 31.80
C ARG A 132 -15.84 -9.74 32.98
N ALA A 133 -14.87 -8.86 32.72
CA ALA A 133 -14.05 -8.25 33.76
C ALA A 133 -14.73 -7.05 34.44
N VAL A 134 -15.91 -6.62 33.97
CA VAL A 134 -16.68 -5.51 34.53
C VAL A 134 -17.68 -6.05 35.55
N CYS A 135 -17.79 -5.37 36.70
CA CYS A 135 -18.64 -5.78 37.81
C CYS A 135 -19.55 -4.66 38.33
N LEU A 136 -20.67 -5.05 38.91
CA LEU A 136 -21.51 -4.19 39.73
C LEU A 136 -21.06 -4.25 41.19
N ILE A 137 -20.94 -3.09 41.82
CA ILE A 137 -20.62 -2.97 43.25
C ILE A 137 -21.90 -2.63 44.01
N ARG A 138 -22.29 -3.48 44.96
CA ARG A 138 -23.41 -3.22 45.87
C ARG A 138 -22.92 -3.08 47.31
N PRO A 139 -23.42 -2.08 48.08
CA PRO A 139 -23.07 -1.95 49.49
C PRO A 139 -23.55 -3.14 50.34
N ASP A 140 -24.63 -3.80 49.90
CA ASP A 140 -25.23 -4.95 50.56
C ASP A 140 -25.87 -5.86 49.49
N PRO A 141 -25.83 -7.20 49.61
CA PRO A 141 -26.27 -8.11 48.54
C PRO A 141 -27.78 -8.04 48.27
N GLY A 142 -28.55 -7.57 49.25
CA GLY A 142 -30.00 -7.36 49.13
C GLY A 142 -30.38 -5.95 48.66
N SER A 143 -29.42 -5.03 48.52
CA SER A 143 -29.70 -3.68 48.05
C SER A 143 -30.03 -3.69 46.56
N THR A 144 -31.18 -3.12 46.20
CA THR A 144 -31.49 -2.81 44.80
C THR A 144 -30.65 -1.65 44.27
N GLN A 145 -30.13 -0.80 45.16
CA GLN A 145 -29.28 0.33 44.81
C GLN A 145 -27.83 -0.13 44.66
N ALA A 146 -27.30 0.00 43.44
CA ALA A 146 -25.89 -0.15 43.17
C ALA A 146 -25.10 1.06 43.68
N ALA A 147 -23.91 0.82 44.24
CA ALA A 147 -22.97 1.87 44.59
C ALA A 147 -22.27 2.42 43.33
N GLY A 148 -22.02 1.56 42.35
CA GLY A 148 -21.38 1.90 41.08
C GLY A 148 -20.95 0.67 40.29
N THR A 149 -20.15 0.91 39.27
CA THR A 149 -19.49 -0.11 38.43
C THR A 149 -18.00 -0.14 38.77
N GLY A 150 -17.38 -1.32 38.69
CA GLY A 150 -15.93 -1.47 38.74
C GLY A 150 -15.45 -2.45 37.68
N PHE A 151 -14.14 -2.67 37.59
CA PHE A 151 -13.57 -3.68 36.70
C PHE A 151 -12.25 -4.25 37.21
N LEU A 152 -11.95 -5.50 36.85
CA LEU A 152 -10.71 -6.16 37.22
C LEU A 152 -9.52 -5.53 36.51
N VAL A 153 -8.47 -5.21 37.28
CA VAL A 153 -7.15 -4.75 36.79
C VAL A 153 -6.00 -5.69 37.19
N GLY A 154 -6.33 -6.72 37.96
CA GLY A 154 -5.44 -7.81 38.35
C GLY A 154 -6.25 -9.03 38.80
N PRO A 155 -5.59 -10.10 39.28
CA PRO A 155 -6.27 -11.37 39.59
C PRO A 155 -7.44 -11.25 40.57
N ASP A 156 -7.32 -10.36 41.57
CA ASP A 156 -8.27 -10.11 42.65
C ASP A 156 -8.39 -8.60 42.96
N LEU A 157 -8.08 -7.74 41.99
CA LEU A 157 -8.05 -6.28 42.17
C LEU A 157 -9.09 -5.62 41.26
N VAL A 158 -9.98 -4.84 41.86
CA VAL A 158 -11.04 -4.10 41.15
C VAL A 158 -10.78 -2.60 41.24
N LEU A 159 -10.73 -1.93 40.09
CA LEU A 159 -10.69 -0.47 39.99
C LEU A 159 -12.11 0.08 39.88
N THR A 160 -12.40 1.15 40.62
CA THR A 160 -13.70 1.84 40.62
C THR A 160 -13.54 3.33 40.93
N SER A 161 -14.61 4.12 40.81
CA SER A 161 -14.65 5.49 41.31
C SER A 161 -14.66 5.52 42.84
N TRP A 162 -14.20 6.64 43.40
CA TRP A 162 -14.24 6.86 44.84
C TRP A 162 -15.67 6.88 45.38
N GLY A 163 -16.62 7.52 44.69
CA GLY A 163 -18.03 7.57 45.12
C GLY A 163 -18.67 6.20 45.28
N ALA A 164 -18.30 5.22 44.43
CA ALA A 164 -18.76 3.85 44.56
C ALA A 164 -18.15 3.13 45.78
N ALA A 165 -16.92 3.47 46.17
CA ALA A 165 -16.20 2.85 47.29
C ALA A 165 -16.44 3.54 48.65
N ALA A 166 -16.71 4.84 48.65
CA ALA A 166 -16.82 5.68 49.83
C ALA A 166 -17.82 5.17 50.90
N PRO A 167 -18.97 4.55 50.56
CA PRO A 167 -19.91 4.06 51.57
C PRO A 167 -19.28 3.07 52.56
N PHE A 168 -18.34 2.23 52.10
CA PHE A 168 -17.74 1.14 52.88
C PHE A 168 -16.21 1.27 53.06
N TRP A 169 -15.55 2.27 52.45
CA TRP A 169 -14.10 2.46 52.61
C TRP A 169 -13.71 2.74 54.07
N GLY A 170 -12.77 1.97 54.61
CA GLY A 170 -12.32 2.07 56.00
C GLY A 170 -13.31 1.56 57.05
N LYS A 171 -14.38 0.86 56.62
CA LYS A 171 -15.43 0.30 57.49
C LYS A 171 -15.54 -1.20 57.24
N ASP A 172 -14.73 -1.98 57.96
CA ASP A 172 -14.58 -3.42 57.72
C ASP A 172 -15.91 -4.19 57.78
N ASP A 173 -16.84 -3.78 58.65
CA ASP A 173 -18.18 -4.35 58.80
C ASP A 173 -19.05 -4.13 57.56
N LEU A 174 -19.01 -2.93 56.97
CA LEU A 174 -19.74 -2.62 55.74
C LEU A 174 -19.06 -3.22 54.51
N ALA A 175 -17.73 -3.23 54.47
CA ALA A 175 -16.98 -3.83 53.37
C ALA A 175 -17.19 -5.35 53.29
N ALA A 176 -17.28 -6.03 54.43
CA ALA A 176 -17.60 -7.46 54.49
C ALA A 176 -19.01 -7.77 53.94
N ARG A 177 -19.94 -6.80 54.00
CA ARG A 177 -21.29 -6.92 53.43
C ARG A 177 -21.37 -6.56 51.96
N ALA A 178 -20.46 -5.72 51.46
CA ALA A 178 -20.44 -5.37 50.06
C ALA A 178 -20.34 -6.62 49.17
N SER A 179 -21.02 -6.60 48.03
CA SER A 179 -20.93 -7.63 47.00
C SER A 179 -20.43 -7.03 45.69
N VAL A 180 -19.57 -7.79 45.02
CA VAL A 180 -19.04 -7.48 43.69
C VAL A 180 -19.52 -8.57 42.75
N GLU A 181 -20.38 -8.18 41.81
CA GLU A 181 -21.11 -9.10 40.92
C GLU A 181 -20.62 -8.98 39.49
N PHE A 182 -20.28 -10.10 38.87
CA PHE A 182 -19.81 -10.20 37.49
C PHE A 182 -20.84 -10.91 36.61
N ASP A 183 -20.66 -10.84 35.29
CA ASP A 183 -21.32 -11.65 34.25
C ASP A 183 -22.86 -11.52 34.09
N GLY A 184 -23.53 -10.78 34.98
CA GLY A 184 -24.98 -10.58 34.90
C GLY A 184 -25.79 -11.90 34.92
N GLU A 185 -27.07 -11.84 34.52
CA GLU A 185 -27.92 -13.04 34.36
C GLU A 185 -27.69 -13.78 33.04
N ALA A 186 -26.96 -13.17 32.10
CA ALA A 186 -26.84 -13.65 30.72
C ALA A 186 -25.86 -14.84 30.55
N ALA A 187 -25.10 -15.20 31.59
CA ALA A 187 -24.26 -16.40 31.53
C ALA A 187 -25.15 -17.66 31.55
N ALA A 188 -25.35 -18.26 30.37
CA ALA A 188 -26.09 -19.52 30.19
C ALA A 188 -25.56 -20.70 31.05
N GLY A 189 -24.40 -20.53 31.72
CA GLY A 189 -23.81 -21.48 32.68
C GLY A 189 -24.11 -21.20 34.16
N GLY A 190 -24.99 -20.24 34.48
CA GLY A 190 -25.27 -19.79 35.85
C GLY A 190 -24.30 -18.71 36.30
N ALA A 191 -24.83 -17.65 36.94
CA ALA A 191 -24.01 -16.55 37.45
C ALA A 191 -23.03 -17.05 38.51
N ALA A 192 -21.76 -16.64 38.39
CA ALA A 192 -20.77 -16.90 39.43
C ALA A 192 -21.23 -16.27 40.75
N PRO A 193 -20.98 -16.90 41.91
CA PRO A 193 -21.35 -16.31 43.19
C PRO A 193 -20.68 -14.93 43.35
N PRO A 194 -21.38 -13.94 43.92
CA PRO A 194 -20.83 -12.61 44.16
C PRO A 194 -19.54 -12.72 44.98
N CYS A 195 -18.52 -11.95 44.59
CA CYS A 195 -17.30 -11.81 45.36
C CYS A 195 -17.53 -10.86 46.54
N ARG A 196 -16.77 -11.04 47.62
CA ARG A 196 -16.74 -10.11 48.75
C ARG A 196 -15.50 -9.24 48.68
N LEU A 197 -15.54 -8.10 49.37
CA LEU A 197 -14.35 -7.30 49.56
C LEU A 197 -13.50 -7.90 50.68
N LYS A 198 -12.19 -7.97 50.44
CA LYS A 198 -11.20 -8.21 51.49
C LYS A 198 -10.75 -6.83 51.99
N PRO A 199 -11.02 -6.45 53.25
CA PRO A 199 -10.68 -5.12 53.76
C PRO A 199 -9.16 -4.96 53.89
N GLU A 200 -8.53 -4.51 52.80
CA GLU A 200 -7.11 -4.18 52.71
C GLU A 200 -6.98 -2.75 52.19
N TRP A 201 -7.21 -1.79 53.08
CA TRP A 201 -7.32 -0.37 52.74
C TRP A 201 -5.98 0.31 52.42
N ALA A 202 -4.86 -0.40 52.54
CA ALA A 202 -3.53 0.09 52.15
C ALA A 202 -3.33 0.12 50.62
N LEU A 203 -4.36 -0.22 49.84
CA LEU A 203 -4.36 -0.10 48.39
C LEU A 203 -4.48 1.37 47.94
N PRO A 204 -4.00 1.69 46.73
CA PRO A 204 -4.14 3.03 46.15
C PRO A 204 -5.61 3.49 46.12
N SER A 205 -5.84 4.70 46.63
CA SER A 205 -7.12 5.41 46.54
C SER A 205 -6.86 6.91 46.51
N SER A 206 -7.81 7.66 45.96
CA SER A 206 -7.75 9.12 45.91
C SER A 206 -9.16 9.66 46.14
N PRO A 207 -9.45 10.30 47.30
CA PRO A 207 -10.77 10.81 47.64
C PRO A 207 -11.34 11.86 46.67
N ALA A 208 -12.62 12.19 46.88
CA ALA A 208 -13.30 13.26 46.17
C ALA A 208 -12.56 14.60 46.35
N GLY A 209 -12.03 15.15 45.25
CA GLY A 209 -11.23 16.38 45.22
C GLY A 209 -9.88 16.23 44.53
N GLU A 210 -9.38 15.01 44.41
CA GLU A 210 -8.17 14.69 43.67
C GLU A 210 -8.52 13.90 42.39
N SER A 211 -8.19 12.61 42.35
CA SER A 211 -8.40 11.73 41.19
C SER A 211 -9.65 10.86 41.32
N ALA A 212 -10.35 10.89 42.46
CA ALA A 212 -11.66 10.25 42.69
C ALA A 212 -11.76 8.77 42.27
N PHE A 213 -10.76 7.96 42.63
CA PHE A 213 -10.75 6.51 42.37
C PHE A 213 -10.44 5.69 43.63
N ALA A 214 -10.75 4.41 43.58
CA ALA A 214 -10.39 3.45 44.62
C ALA A 214 -10.01 2.10 43.99
N LEU A 215 -8.95 1.48 44.51
CA LEU A 215 -8.59 0.10 44.20
C LEU A 215 -9.05 -0.82 45.34
N LEU A 216 -9.88 -1.81 45.01
CA LEU A 216 -10.48 -2.74 45.94
C LEU A 216 -9.84 -4.13 45.80
N ARG A 217 -9.67 -4.83 46.92
CA ARG A 217 -9.24 -6.23 46.96
C ARG A 217 -10.45 -7.13 47.09
N LEU A 218 -10.53 -8.16 46.27
CA LEU A 218 -11.53 -9.22 46.40
C LEU A 218 -11.04 -10.31 47.36
N ASP A 219 -11.98 -11.04 47.95
CA ASP A 219 -11.71 -12.21 48.78
C ASP A 219 -11.17 -13.42 48.00
N ARG A 220 -11.30 -13.41 46.67
CA ARG A 220 -10.82 -14.44 45.76
C ARG A 220 -10.30 -13.87 44.43
N ARG A 221 -9.56 -14.70 43.69
CA ARG A 221 -8.98 -14.36 42.37
C ARG A 221 -10.02 -14.47 41.25
N ALA A 222 -10.95 -13.52 41.24
CA ALA A 222 -12.06 -13.48 40.30
C ALA A 222 -11.65 -13.48 38.81
N ALA A 223 -10.44 -13.04 38.46
CA ALA A 223 -9.97 -13.13 37.07
C ALA A 223 -9.76 -14.57 36.58
N GLU A 224 -9.61 -15.53 37.49
CA GLU A 224 -9.38 -16.95 37.19
C GLU A 224 -10.69 -17.75 37.12
N ASP A 225 -11.83 -17.12 37.43
CA ASP A 225 -13.14 -17.77 37.34
C ASP A 225 -13.40 -18.23 35.89
N PRO A 226 -13.87 -19.47 35.68
CA PRO A 226 -14.26 -19.95 34.37
C PRO A 226 -15.61 -19.34 33.93
N VAL A 227 -15.61 -18.64 32.81
CA VAL A 227 -16.80 -18.02 32.19
C VAL A 227 -16.86 -18.47 30.73
N GLY A 228 -17.86 -19.30 30.40
CA GLY A 228 -18.03 -19.83 29.04
C GLY A 228 -16.81 -20.62 28.53
N GLY A 229 -16.20 -21.42 29.39
CA GLY A 229 -15.03 -22.26 29.05
C GLY A 229 -13.69 -21.54 28.96
N LYS A 230 -13.63 -20.23 29.25
CA LYS A 230 -12.40 -19.44 29.32
C LYS A 230 -12.28 -18.77 30.69
N THR A 231 -11.09 -18.38 31.12
CA THR A 231 -10.92 -17.54 32.31
C THR A 231 -11.49 -16.14 32.07
N ARG A 232 -12.04 -15.51 33.11
CA ARG A 232 -12.57 -14.13 33.05
C ARG A 232 -11.51 -13.11 32.61
N ASP A 233 -10.26 -13.30 33.02
CA ASP A 233 -9.13 -12.39 32.83
C ASP A 233 -9.37 -11.01 33.48
N TYR A 234 -8.46 -10.07 33.28
CA TYR A 234 -8.54 -8.70 33.77
C TYR A 234 -8.07 -7.68 32.72
N LEU A 235 -8.50 -6.43 32.88
CA LEU A 235 -8.23 -5.38 31.91
C LEU A 235 -6.89 -4.68 32.19
N LYS A 236 -6.15 -4.39 31.13
CA LYS A 236 -4.91 -3.61 31.22
C LYS A 236 -5.21 -2.13 30.98
N LEU A 237 -4.75 -1.30 31.89
CA LEU A 237 -4.77 0.16 31.73
C LEU A 237 -3.79 0.59 30.64
N SER A 238 -4.16 1.61 29.87
CA SER A 238 -3.27 2.25 28.90
C SER A 238 -1.93 2.65 29.53
N GLU A 239 -0.84 2.40 28.81
CA GLU A 239 0.51 2.84 29.18
C GLU A 239 0.93 4.13 28.48
N ARG A 240 0.05 4.69 27.64
CA ARG A 240 0.26 5.95 26.95
C ARG A 240 0.46 7.10 27.93
N SER A 241 1.20 8.12 27.49
CA SER A 241 1.38 9.31 28.30
C SER A 241 0.07 10.11 28.41
N VAL A 242 0.01 11.04 29.36
CA VAL A 242 -1.09 12.01 29.47
C VAL A 242 -1.29 12.77 28.15
N GLY A 243 -0.20 13.17 27.50
CA GLY A 243 -0.24 13.89 26.22
C GLY A 243 -0.87 13.05 25.12
N ASP A 244 -0.40 11.82 24.95
CA ASP A 244 -0.91 10.91 23.91
C ASP A 244 -2.41 10.60 24.08
N LEU A 245 -2.86 10.41 25.32
CA LEU A 245 -4.29 10.21 25.61
C LEU A 245 -5.10 11.49 25.41
N ALA A 246 -4.56 12.65 25.79
CA ALA A 246 -5.23 13.93 25.56
C ALA A 246 -5.37 14.23 24.06
N ASP A 247 -4.35 13.92 23.26
CA ASP A 247 -4.35 14.09 21.81
C ASP A 247 -5.34 13.14 21.13
N LEU A 248 -5.44 11.89 21.60
CA LEU A 248 -6.44 10.93 21.15
C LEU A 248 -7.86 11.50 21.36
N LEU A 249 -8.14 12.04 22.55
CA LEU A 249 -9.44 12.65 22.86
C LEU A 249 -9.67 13.95 22.07
N ALA A 250 -8.65 14.78 21.89
CA ALA A 250 -8.73 16.04 21.16
C ALA A 250 -9.11 15.87 19.69
N LYS A 251 -8.82 14.70 19.09
CA LYS A 251 -9.26 14.33 17.73
C LYS A 251 -10.77 14.04 17.66
N GLY A 252 -11.49 14.08 18.78
CA GLY A 252 -12.92 13.80 18.84
C GLY A 252 -13.24 12.32 18.71
N GLU A 253 -12.28 11.43 18.99
CA GLU A 253 -12.52 10.00 19.01
C GLU A 253 -13.58 9.65 20.05
N ALA A 254 -14.57 8.85 19.65
CA ALA A 254 -15.62 8.44 20.55
C ALA A 254 -15.07 7.52 21.66
N VAL A 255 -15.60 7.69 22.87
CA VAL A 255 -15.22 6.90 24.04
C VAL A 255 -16.35 5.96 24.42
N LEU A 256 -15.98 4.73 24.71
CA LEU A 256 -16.91 3.65 25.01
C LEU A 256 -16.92 3.38 26.49
N PHE A 257 -18.11 3.21 27.04
CA PHE A 257 -18.33 2.92 28.46
C PHE A 257 -19.00 1.57 28.56
N LEU A 258 -18.38 0.66 29.29
CA LEU A 258 -18.96 -0.65 29.56
C LEU A 258 -19.50 -0.64 30.98
N LEU A 259 -20.81 -0.52 31.08
CA LEU A 259 -21.53 -0.33 32.34
C LEU A 259 -22.12 -1.64 32.78
N HIS A 260 -22.19 -1.89 34.08
CA HIS A 260 -23.04 -2.97 34.58
C HIS A 260 -24.39 -2.38 34.99
N GLY A 261 -25.45 -2.65 34.22
CA GLY A 261 -26.79 -2.13 34.52
C GLY A 261 -27.37 -2.73 35.81
N GLN A 262 -28.28 -2.00 36.47
CA GLN A 262 -29.04 -2.51 37.62
C GLN A 262 -29.86 -3.76 37.28
N ALA A 263 -30.34 -3.86 36.03
CA ALA A 263 -31.05 -5.02 35.48
C ALA A 263 -30.13 -6.22 35.15
N ARG A 264 -28.94 -6.28 35.78
CA ARG A 264 -27.99 -7.40 35.67
C ARG A 264 -27.54 -7.74 34.24
N SER A 265 -27.47 -6.75 33.35
CA SER A 265 -26.85 -6.90 32.04
C SER A 265 -25.81 -5.81 31.82
N SER A 266 -24.67 -6.18 31.24
CA SER A 266 -23.70 -5.19 30.76
C SER A 266 -24.35 -4.34 29.67
N ARG A 267 -24.07 -3.03 29.69
CA ARG A 267 -24.56 -2.06 28.71
C ARG A 267 -23.37 -1.31 28.14
N LEU A 268 -23.21 -1.37 26.83
CA LEU A 268 -22.30 -0.51 26.11
C LEU A 268 -22.94 0.85 25.90
N ARG A 269 -22.19 1.92 26.19
CA ARG A 269 -22.56 3.29 25.84
C ARG A 269 -21.45 4.00 25.12
N LEU A 270 -21.84 4.98 24.35
CA LEU A 270 -20.97 5.82 23.54
C LEU A 270 -21.09 7.25 24.05
N ALA A 271 -19.98 7.86 24.45
CA ALA A 271 -19.95 9.30 24.63
C ALA A 271 -19.31 9.97 23.42
N GLN A 272 -19.89 11.11 23.05
CA GLN A 272 -19.43 11.92 21.94
C GLN A 272 -18.55 13.06 22.45
N SER A 273 -17.61 13.47 21.59
CA SER A 273 -16.79 14.67 21.77
C SER A 273 -16.07 14.78 23.12
N PRO A 274 -15.39 13.72 23.59
CA PRO A 274 -14.66 13.82 24.84
C PRO A 274 -13.52 14.85 24.70
N ARG A 275 -13.28 15.65 25.73
CA ARG A 275 -12.24 16.68 25.72
C ARG A 275 -11.34 16.52 26.93
N PRO A 276 -10.00 16.59 26.77
CA PRO A 276 -9.10 16.57 27.91
C PRO A 276 -9.40 17.74 28.86
N ASP A 277 -9.31 17.48 30.17
CA ASP A 277 -9.53 18.45 31.25
C ASP A 277 -8.44 18.31 32.32
N GLY A 278 -7.61 19.36 32.45
CA GLY A 278 -6.59 19.44 33.50
C GLY A 278 -5.53 18.32 33.49
N GLY A 279 -5.30 17.66 32.34
CA GLY A 279 -4.27 16.62 32.15
C GLY A 279 -4.49 15.31 32.93
N ARG A 280 -5.53 15.22 33.74
CA ARG A 280 -5.86 13.99 34.51
C ARG A 280 -7.26 13.49 34.23
N PHE A 281 -8.08 14.34 33.63
CA PHE A 281 -9.49 14.07 33.40
C PHE A 281 -9.83 14.31 31.94
N PHE A 282 -11.02 13.89 31.58
CA PHE A 282 -11.65 14.28 30.34
C PHE A 282 -13.14 14.49 30.59
N ARG A 283 -13.74 15.44 29.89
CA ARG A 283 -15.18 15.71 29.94
C ARG A 283 -15.85 15.13 28.73
N TYR A 284 -17.09 14.68 28.86
CA TYR A 284 -17.86 14.17 27.74
C TYR A 284 -19.35 14.39 27.98
N GLU A 285 -20.13 14.26 26.92
CA GLU A 285 -21.58 14.26 26.98
C GLU A 285 -22.07 12.82 26.81
N ALA A 286 -22.72 12.30 27.85
CA ALA A 286 -23.46 11.05 27.79
C ALA A 286 -24.75 11.21 28.60
N ASP A 287 -25.77 10.42 28.26
CA ASP A 287 -26.96 10.30 29.10
C ASP A 287 -26.59 9.55 30.39
N ALA A 288 -26.03 10.24 31.38
CA ALA A 288 -25.63 9.65 32.66
C ALA A 288 -26.79 8.83 33.25
N ALA A 289 -26.59 7.51 33.39
CA ALA A 289 -27.49 6.67 34.16
C ALA A 289 -26.89 6.39 35.52
N ASP A 290 -27.77 6.25 36.51
CA ASP A 290 -27.45 5.83 37.85
C ASP A 290 -26.62 4.53 37.83
N GLY A 291 -25.51 4.52 38.59
CA GLY A 291 -24.61 3.37 38.71
C GLY A 291 -23.46 3.31 37.69
N SER A 292 -23.31 4.32 36.83
CA SER A 292 -22.23 4.38 35.83
C SER A 292 -20.84 4.76 36.38
N ALA A 293 -20.78 5.31 37.60
CA ALA A 293 -19.53 5.72 38.23
C ALA A 293 -18.59 4.51 38.40
N GLY A 294 -17.33 4.67 37.99
CA GLY A 294 -16.28 3.65 38.05
C GLY A 294 -16.19 2.70 36.85
N ALA A 295 -17.08 2.82 35.87
CA ALA A 295 -17.03 2.00 34.65
C ALA A 295 -15.75 2.26 33.82
N PRO A 296 -15.15 1.24 33.19
CA PRO A 296 -14.00 1.43 32.32
C PRO A 296 -14.38 2.23 31.07
N CYS A 297 -13.49 3.13 30.67
CA CYS A 297 -13.58 3.91 29.45
C CYS A 297 -12.60 3.36 28.42
N PHE A 298 -13.09 3.00 27.24
CA PHE A 298 -12.27 2.46 26.14
C PHE A 298 -12.14 3.43 24.98
N SER A 299 -10.98 3.40 24.33
CA SER A 299 -10.82 3.92 22.96
C SER A 299 -11.55 3.02 21.95
N GLN A 300 -11.59 3.46 20.70
CA GLN A 300 -12.12 2.65 19.59
C GLN A 300 -11.30 1.37 19.36
N THR A 301 -10.02 1.35 19.76
CA THR A 301 -9.15 0.16 19.69
C THR A 301 -9.30 -0.78 20.89
N LEU A 302 -10.28 -0.52 21.78
CA LEU A 302 -10.51 -1.26 23.02
C LEU A 302 -9.36 -1.15 24.04
N GLU A 303 -8.61 -0.05 24.01
CA GLU A 303 -7.62 0.26 25.05
C GLU A 303 -8.33 0.94 26.23
N VAL A 304 -8.06 0.51 27.48
CA VAL A 304 -8.63 1.18 28.67
C VAL A 304 -7.92 2.51 28.89
N ILE A 305 -8.49 3.57 28.37
CA ILE A 305 -7.95 4.93 28.45
C ILE A 305 -8.31 5.63 29.77
N GLY A 306 -9.21 5.06 30.57
CA GLY A 306 -9.63 5.65 31.84
C GLY A 306 -10.76 4.92 32.53
N LEU A 307 -11.37 5.59 33.50
CA LEU A 307 -12.61 5.20 34.15
C LEU A 307 -13.58 6.37 34.27
N ASN A 308 -14.87 6.08 34.33
CA ASN A 308 -15.90 7.09 34.57
C ASN A 308 -15.83 7.57 36.03
N GLY A 309 -15.86 8.88 36.24
CA GLY A 309 -15.89 9.50 37.56
C GLY A 309 -17.28 9.49 38.20
N ASP A 310 -17.43 10.24 39.29
CA ASP A 310 -18.71 10.39 39.98
C ASP A 310 -19.58 11.45 39.27
N GLY A 311 -20.78 11.07 38.84
CA GLY A 311 -21.69 11.84 37.97
C GLY A 311 -22.39 13.05 38.59
N GLY A 312 -21.70 13.87 39.38
CA GLY A 312 -22.29 15.01 40.11
C GLY A 312 -22.30 16.35 39.35
N ALA A 313 -21.57 16.47 38.25
CA ALA A 313 -21.45 17.71 37.48
C ALA A 313 -21.66 17.43 35.98
N SER A 314 -22.48 18.25 35.33
CA SER A 314 -22.61 18.26 33.87
C SER A 314 -21.67 19.31 33.29
N PRO A 315 -20.87 18.99 32.24
CA PRO A 315 -20.76 17.69 31.57
C PRO A 315 -20.05 16.63 32.42
N ASP A 316 -20.35 15.35 32.14
CA ASP A 316 -19.75 14.21 32.84
C ASP A 316 -18.23 14.22 32.72
N ARG A 317 -17.56 13.56 33.67
CA ARG A 317 -16.10 13.59 33.80
C ARG A 317 -15.52 12.19 34.01
N GLY A 318 -14.60 11.79 33.14
CA GLY A 318 -13.76 10.61 33.28
C GLY A 318 -12.38 10.94 33.84
N ILE A 319 -11.70 9.92 34.36
CA ILE A 319 -10.34 9.95 34.90
C ILE A 319 -9.43 9.19 33.95
N LEU A 320 -8.34 9.80 33.50
CA LEU A 320 -7.40 9.18 32.57
C LEU A 320 -6.62 8.04 33.25
N ALA A 321 -6.42 6.95 32.52
CA ALA A 321 -5.63 5.80 32.96
C ALA A 321 -4.19 6.20 33.31
N SER A 322 -3.61 7.16 32.58
CA SER A 322 -2.27 7.69 32.85
C SER A 322 -2.16 8.39 34.21
N ALA A 323 -3.26 8.92 34.76
CA ALA A 323 -3.28 9.57 36.08
C ALA A 323 -3.26 8.58 37.24
N VAL A 324 -3.72 7.34 37.03
CA VAL A 324 -3.86 6.31 38.09
C VAL A 324 -2.97 5.09 37.87
N GLY A 325 -2.50 4.89 36.63
CA GLY A 325 -1.81 3.69 36.15
C GLY A 325 -0.55 3.32 36.92
N PRO A 326 0.38 4.24 37.25
CA PRO A 326 1.60 3.89 37.99
C PRO A 326 1.31 3.16 39.31
N SER A 327 0.47 3.75 40.16
CA SER A 327 0.12 3.18 41.48
C SER A 327 -0.61 1.84 41.36
N ILE A 328 -1.47 1.69 40.35
CA ILE A 328 -2.23 0.46 40.10
C ILE A 328 -1.29 -0.65 39.61
N ARG A 329 -0.41 -0.37 38.65
CA ARG A 329 0.56 -1.35 38.15
C ARG A 329 1.46 -1.88 39.27
N ASP A 330 1.89 -1.02 40.18
CA ASP A 330 2.67 -1.45 41.35
C ASP A 330 1.86 -2.34 42.30
N ALA A 331 0.56 -2.08 42.47
CA ALA A 331 -0.33 -2.96 43.23
C ALA A 331 -0.54 -4.33 42.54
N VAL A 332 -0.72 -4.34 41.22
CA VAL A 332 -0.88 -5.56 40.42
C VAL A 332 0.40 -6.41 40.43
N ARG A 333 1.58 -5.80 40.27
CA ARG A 333 2.86 -6.53 40.38
C ARG A 333 3.00 -7.20 41.75
N ARG A 334 2.66 -6.49 42.83
CA ARG A 334 2.69 -7.04 44.19
C ARG A 334 1.69 -8.18 44.41
N SER A 335 0.53 -8.15 43.75
CA SER A 335 -0.46 -9.23 43.84
C SER A 335 -0.11 -10.46 43.02
N GLN A 336 0.72 -10.32 41.98
CA GLN A 336 1.16 -11.41 41.13
C GLN A 336 2.33 -12.20 41.72
N VAL A 337 3.12 -11.63 42.62
CA VAL A 337 4.20 -12.37 43.29
C VAL A 337 3.55 -13.51 44.09
N PRO A 338 3.80 -14.78 43.73
CA PRO A 338 3.33 -15.90 44.54
C PRO A 338 3.90 -15.71 45.95
N GLY A 339 3.04 -15.79 46.97
CA GLY A 339 3.49 -15.80 48.37
C GLY A 339 4.65 -16.80 48.53
N PRO A 340 5.60 -16.54 49.43
CA PRO A 340 6.97 -17.06 49.39
C PRO A 340 7.00 -18.60 49.28
N ALA A 341 7.09 -19.08 48.04
CA ALA A 341 7.37 -20.45 47.67
C ALA A 341 8.46 -20.40 46.57
N ALA A 342 9.67 -20.78 46.98
CA ALA A 342 10.85 -21.10 46.17
C ALA A 342 11.28 -20.07 45.10
N ALA A 343 12.15 -19.14 45.51
CA ALA A 343 12.91 -18.30 44.60
C ALA A 343 13.82 -19.16 43.70
N ILE A 344 13.58 -19.14 42.40
CA ILE A 344 14.55 -19.53 41.37
C ILE A 344 15.08 -18.23 40.76
N ALA A 345 16.39 -18.02 40.89
CA ALA A 345 17.08 -16.83 40.39
C ALA A 345 17.05 -16.77 38.85
N PRO A 346 16.81 -15.60 38.23
CA PRO A 346 16.80 -15.48 36.78
C PRO A 346 18.22 -15.52 36.22
N LEU A 347 18.44 -16.42 35.26
CA LEU A 347 19.61 -16.47 34.39
C LEU A 347 19.68 -15.21 33.53
N GLN A 348 20.79 -14.48 33.63
CA GLN A 348 21.14 -13.40 32.70
C GLN A 348 21.65 -14.01 31.39
N THR A 349 21.00 -13.70 30.27
CA THR A 349 21.48 -14.06 28.93
C THR A 349 22.56 -13.06 28.49
N PRO A 350 23.72 -13.51 27.99
CA PRO A 350 24.75 -12.62 27.49
C PRO A 350 24.31 -11.93 26.19
N THR A 351 24.62 -10.64 26.08
CA THR A 351 24.39 -9.82 24.89
C THR A 351 25.22 -10.37 23.72
N ALA A 352 24.56 -10.92 22.70
CA ALA A 352 25.23 -11.42 21.49
C ALA A 352 25.82 -10.26 20.68
N ALA A 353 27.00 -10.46 20.09
CA ALA A 353 27.60 -9.52 19.15
C ALA A 353 26.68 -9.35 17.91
N PRO A 354 26.66 -8.15 17.28
CA PRO A 354 25.86 -7.91 16.09
C PRO A 354 26.29 -8.86 14.97
N ALA A 355 25.31 -9.51 14.31
CA ALA A 355 25.56 -10.43 13.21
C ALA A 355 26.12 -9.67 11.98
N ARG A 356 27.18 -10.20 11.36
CA ARG A 356 27.74 -9.69 10.09
C ARG A 356 26.71 -9.87 8.96
N LYS A 357 26.71 -8.97 7.97
CA LYS A 357 25.80 -9.05 6.81
C LYS A 357 26.39 -9.96 5.73
N ARG A 358 25.57 -10.76 5.04
CA ARG A 358 26.07 -11.62 3.96
C ARG A 358 26.54 -10.81 2.74
N ALA A 359 27.64 -11.20 2.13
CA ALA A 359 28.09 -10.73 0.81
C ALA A 359 28.17 -11.93 -0.15
N LEU A 360 27.47 -11.87 -1.28
CA LEU A 360 27.42 -13.00 -2.21
C LEU A 360 28.61 -12.95 -3.17
N PHE A 361 29.32 -14.07 -3.30
CA PHE A 361 30.40 -14.24 -4.27
C PHE A 361 29.97 -15.18 -5.40
N ILE A 362 29.94 -14.64 -6.61
CA ILE A 362 29.61 -15.35 -7.86
C ILE A 362 30.91 -15.66 -8.59
N GLN A 363 31.03 -16.89 -9.09
CA GLN A 363 32.20 -17.33 -9.82
C GLN A 363 31.83 -18.29 -10.96
N PRO A 364 32.67 -18.44 -11.99
CA PRO A 364 32.42 -19.35 -13.10
C PRO A 364 32.28 -20.80 -12.61
N ALA A 365 31.48 -21.61 -13.30
CA ALA A 365 31.39 -23.02 -12.97
C ALA A 365 32.72 -23.70 -13.34
N ALA A 366 33.56 -23.97 -12.35
CA ALA A 366 34.88 -24.58 -12.55
C ALA A 366 34.76 -25.97 -13.19
N ARG A 367 35.00 -26.05 -14.51
CA ARG A 367 35.08 -27.30 -15.26
C ARG A 367 36.55 -27.68 -15.43
N GLY A 368 37.01 -28.67 -14.65
CA GLY A 368 38.37 -29.17 -14.69
C GLY A 368 39.24 -28.72 -13.50
N LEU A 369 40.36 -29.40 -13.30
CA LEU A 369 41.23 -29.22 -12.14
C LEU A 369 41.84 -27.81 -12.06
N MET A 370 42.27 -27.24 -13.19
CA MET A 370 42.91 -25.91 -13.23
C MET A 370 41.91 -24.78 -12.97
N ALA A 371 40.72 -24.84 -13.57
CA ALA A 371 39.66 -23.86 -13.31
C ALA A 371 39.19 -23.91 -11.84
N ARG A 372 39.16 -25.10 -11.24
CA ARG A 372 38.80 -25.28 -9.83
C ARG A 372 39.90 -24.78 -8.91
N ALA A 373 41.16 -25.06 -9.21
CA ALA A 373 42.30 -24.54 -8.48
C ALA A 373 42.33 -23.00 -8.49
N ARG A 374 42.05 -22.36 -9.64
CA ARG A 374 41.92 -20.90 -9.73
C ARG A 374 40.77 -20.37 -8.87
N ALA A 375 39.58 -20.95 -8.99
CA ALA A 375 38.42 -20.53 -8.21
C ALA A 375 38.66 -20.65 -6.69
N ASP A 376 39.29 -21.75 -6.26
CA ASP A 376 39.64 -21.96 -4.86
C ASP A 376 40.77 -21.02 -4.39
N ALA A 377 41.74 -20.71 -5.25
CA ALA A 377 42.79 -19.72 -4.96
C ALA A 377 42.22 -18.30 -4.83
N ILE A 378 41.34 -17.85 -5.74
CA ILE A 378 40.67 -16.55 -5.63
C ILE A 378 39.87 -16.44 -4.32
N TRP A 379 39.16 -17.49 -3.95
CA TRP A 379 38.43 -17.50 -2.69
C TRP A 379 39.34 -17.39 -1.47
N ALA A 380 40.44 -18.16 -1.44
CA ALA A 380 41.33 -18.26 -0.29
C ALA A 380 42.28 -17.05 -0.17
N GLU A 381 42.80 -16.56 -1.29
CA GLU A 381 43.86 -15.55 -1.33
C GLU A 381 43.32 -14.13 -1.55
N LEU A 382 42.14 -13.97 -2.15
CA LEU A 382 41.56 -12.66 -2.45
C LEU A 382 40.24 -12.39 -1.72
N ILE A 383 39.22 -13.23 -1.89
CA ILE A 383 37.88 -12.95 -1.33
C ILE A 383 37.89 -13.02 0.19
N THR A 384 38.26 -14.15 0.78
CA THR A 384 38.22 -14.31 2.26
C THR A 384 39.04 -13.22 2.97
N PRO A 385 40.29 -12.93 2.58
CA PRO A 385 41.09 -11.88 3.22
C PRO A 385 40.55 -10.46 2.98
N ALA A 386 39.83 -10.20 1.88
CA ALA A 386 39.26 -8.88 1.63
C ALA A 386 38.12 -8.51 2.59
N PHE A 387 37.49 -9.51 3.22
CA PHE A 387 36.32 -9.35 4.09
C PHE A 387 36.62 -9.41 5.60
N GLU A 388 37.83 -9.79 6.03
CA GLU A 388 38.19 -10.03 7.45
C GLU A 388 37.86 -8.83 8.37
N ASP A 389 38.17 -7.62 7.92
CA ASP A 389 38.01 -6.36 8.65
C ASP A 389 36.75 -5.57 8.26
N THR A 390 35.74 -6.28 7.74
CA THR A 390 34.49 -5.66 7.24
C THR A 390 33.28 -6.15 8.03
N ASP A 391 32.17 -5.42 7.90
CA ASP A 391 30.86 -5.82 8.45
C ASP A 391 30.17 -6.92 7.62
N TYR A 392 30.85 -7.44 6.60
CA TYR A 392 30.33 -8.44 5.69
C TYR A 392 30.93 -9.82 5.94
N GLU A 393 30.15 -10.85 5.65
CA GLU A 393 30.55 -12.26 5.64
C GLU A 393 30.37 -12.82 4.22
N PRO A 394 31.46 -13.16 3.51
CA PRO A 394 31.36 -13.64 2.13
C PRO A 394 30.79 -15.06 2.10
N ALA A 395 29.87 -15.32 1.17
CA ALA A 395 29.30 -16.63 0.91
C ALA A 395 29.40 -16.96 -0.59
N ARG A 396 29.92 -18.15 -0.94
CA ARG A 396 29.92 -18.60 -2.34
C ARG A 396 28.49 -18.87 -2.79
N SER A 397 28.14 -18.47 -4.01
CA SER A 397 26.82 -18.75 -4.60
C SER A 397 26.47 -20.25 -4.60
N ASN A 398 27.48 -21.12 -4.74
CA ASN A 398 27.30 -22.58 -4.71
C ASN A 398 27.04 -23.17 -3.32
N ASP A 399 27.34 -22.43 -2.25
CA ASP A 399 27.21 -22.91 -0.86
C ASP A 399 25.90 -22.46 -0.19
N VAL A 400 25.15 -21.55 -0.82
CA VAL A 400 23.86 -21.06 -0.31
C VAL A 400 22.79 -22.13 -0.54
N LYS A 401 22.42 -22.84 0.53
CA LYS A 401 21.37 -23.87 0.56
C LYS A 401 20.12 -23.36 1.31
N ASP A 402 19.54 -22.27 0.87
CA ASP A 402 18.25 -21.80 1.41
C ASP A 402 17.10 -22.30 0.52
N GLY A 403 16.09 -22.92 1.15
CA GLY A 403 15.10 -23.81 0.52
C GLY A 403 14.12 -23.20 -0.51
N ASP A 404 13.45 -24.14 -1.19
CA ASP A 404 12.52 -24.08 -2.33
C ASP A 404 13.17 -23.95 -3.74
N ASP A 405 13.11 -25.08 -4.47
CA ASP A 405 13.96 -25.48 -5.61
C ASP A 405 13.72 -24.77 -6.96
N LEU A 406 13.13 -23.57 -7.00
CA LEU A 406 12.92 -22.83 -8.27
C LEU A 406 13.33 -21.34 -8.27
N GLU A 407 13.62 -20.73 -7.12
CA GLU A 407 14.12 -19.33 -7.02
C GLU A 407 15.56 -19.11 -6.43
N PRO A 408 16.47 -20.10 -6.34
CA PRO A 408 17.60 -20.04 -5.40
C PRO A 408 18.68 -19.00 -5.70
N LEU A 409 18.80 -18.46 -6.93
CA LEU A 409 19.85 -17.49 -7.30
C LEU A 409 19.34 -16.05 -7.45
N VAL A 410 18.12 -15.87 -7.97
CA VAL A 410 17.48 -14.57 -8.14
C VAL A 410 17.20 -13.91 -6.78
N SER A 411 16.88 -14.72 -5.76
CA SER A 411 16.60 -14.22 -4.41
C SER A 411 17.87 -13.65 -3.74
N PRO A 412 19.00 -14.38 -3.59
CA PRO A 412 20.26 -13.85 -3.07
C PRO A 412 20.76 -12.60 -3.81
N LEU A 413 20.75 -12.63 -5.15
CA LEU A 413 21.13 -11.48 -5.99
C LEU A 413 20.28 -10.23 -5.73
N SER A 414 19.04 -10.39 -5.29
CA SER A 414 18.14 -9.30 -4.96
C SER A 414 18.27 -8.86 -3.50
N VAL A 415 18.55 -9.76 -2.56
CA VAL A 415 18.53 -9.45 -1.11
C VAL A 415 19.90 -9.14 -0.52
N ASP A 416 20.97 -9.71 -1.04
CA ASP A 416 22.29 -9.55 -0.44
C ASP A 416 22.82 -8.13 -0.69
N PRO A 417 23.31 -7.42 0.35
CA PRO A 417 23.72 -6.02 0.27
C PRO A 417 24.91 -5.78 -0.66
N LEU A 418 25.80 -6.76 -0.81
CA LEU A 418 26.96 -6.69 -1.69
C LEU A 418 27.12 -7.98 -2.50
N VAL A 419 27.40 -7.84 -3.79
CA VAL A 419 27.76 -8.93 -4.68
C VAL A 419 29.15 -8.67 -5.24
N VAL A 420 30.02 -9.69 -5.20
CA VAL A 420 31.30 -9.70 -5.92
C VAL A 420 31.22 -10.78 -6.99
N ALA A 421 31.46 -10.45 -8.25
CA ALA A 421 31.37 -11.39 -9.37
C ALA A 421 32.73 -11.56 -10.07
N ASP A 422 33.24 -12.79 -10.05
CA ASP A 422 34.40 -13.24 -10.83
C ASP A 422 33.96 -13.62 -12.24
N LEU A 423 34.36 -12.80 -13.22
CA LEU A 423 34.09 -13.02 -14.64
C LEU A 423 35.04 -14.08 -15.25
N GLY A 424 36.14 -14.42 -14.57
CA GLY A 424 37.19 -15.27 -15.11
C GLY A 424 37.96 -14.62 -16.27
N GLY A 425 38.54 -15.47 -17.11
CA GLY A 425 39.07 -15.09 -18.43
C GLY A 425 38.05 -15.35 -19.56
N PRO A 426 38.17 -14.67 -20.71
CA PRO A 426 37.31 -14.92 -21.86
C PRO A 426 37.53 -16.34 -22.45
N PRO A 427 36.51 -16.96 -23.06
CA PRO A 427 35.12 -16.48 -23.14
C PRO A 427 34.43 -16.51 -21.77
N TRP A 428 33.73 -15.43 -21.41
CA TRP A 428 33.11 -15.29 -20.10
C TRP A 428 31.98 -16.30 -19.88
N ASP A 429 31.83 -16.79 -18.66
CA ASP A 429 30.77 -17.72 -18.30
C ASP A 429 29.40 -17.04 -18.46
N PRO A 430 28.52 -17.52 -19.35
CA PRO A 430 27.24 -16.87 -19.65
C PRO A 430 26.31 -16.82 -18.43
N ARG A 431 26.49 -17.72 -17.43
CA ARG A 431 25.71 -17.71 -16.19
C ARG A 431 26.09 -16.53 -15.33
N VAL A 432 27.39 -16.32 -15.12
CA VAL A 432 27.92 -15.17 -14.38
C VAL A 432 27.47 -13.87 -15.04
N MET A 433 27.53 -13.79 -16.38
CA MET A 433 27.08 -12.60 -17.12
C MET A 433 25.57 -12.32 -16.95
N MET A 434 24.74 -13.37 -16.92
CA MET A 434 23.31 -13.24 -16.65
C MET A 434 23.04 -12.73 -15.22
N GLU A 435 23.75 -13.26 -14.23
CA GLU A 435 23.63 -12.84 -12.83
C GLU A 435 24.12 -11.41 -12.60
N VAL A 436 25.22 -11.03 -13.26
CA VAL A 436 25.72 -9.64 -13.32
C VAL A 436 24.66 -8.73 -13.95
N GLY A 437 24.08 -9.11 -15.08
CA GLY A 437 23.01 -8.34 -15.73
C GLY A 437 21.79 -8.16 -14.82
N PHE A 438 21.40 -9.21 -14.11
CA PHE A 438 20.32 -9.14 -13.12
C PHE A 438 20.67 -8.20 -11.96
N ARG A 439 21.90 -8.25 -11.44
CA ARG A 439 22.35 -7.37 -10.35
C ARG A 439 22.41 -5.90 -10.78
N ILE A 440 22.88 -5.64 -12.01
CA ILE A 440 22.88 -4.31 -12.63
C ILE A 440 21.46 -3.79 -12.79
N ALA A 441 20.52 -4.61 -13.25
CA ALA A 441 19.12 -4.22 -13.41
C ALA A 441 18.46 -3.80 -12.08
N ASN A 442 18.89 -4.39 -10.96
CA ASN A 442 18.44 -4.00 -9.62
C ASN A 442 19.20 -2.78 -9.04
N ALA A 443 20.23 -2.30 -9.75
CA ALA A 443 21.18 -1.26 -9.36
C ALA A 443 21.63 -1.35 -7.90
N LYS A 444 21.96 -2.57 -7.46
CA LYS A 444 22.51 -2.83 -6.13
C LYS A 444 24.05 -2.98 -6.20
N PRO A 445 24.77 -2.78 -5.09
CA PRO A 445 26.24 -2.87 -5.07
C PRO A 445 26.77 -4.13 -5.73
N LEU A 446 27.68 -3.93 -6.68
CA LEU A 446 28.31 -4.97 -7.49
C LEU A 446 29.78 -4.61 -7.71
N ILE A 447 30.69 -5.52 -7.36
CA ILE A 447 32.11 -5.43 -7.68
C ILE A 447 32.43 -6.51 -8.71
N LEU A 448 33.05 -6.12 -9.81
CA LEU A 448 33.46 -7.04 -10.87
C LEU A 448 34.97 -7.32 -10.76
N ILE A 449 35.35 -8.59 -10.83
CA ILE A 449 36.75 -9.02 -10.93
C ILE A 449 36.95 -9.91 -12.16
N ALA A 450 38.09 -9.80 -12.84
CA ALA A 450 38.38 -10.55 -14.07
C ALA A 450 39.89 -10.78 -14.27
N ASP A 451 40.28 -11.79 -15.04
CA ASP A 451 41.70 -12.09 -15.30
C ASP A 451 42.37 -11.03 -16.19
N ALA A 452 43.55 -10.57 -15.79
CA ALA A 452 44.36 -9.60 -16.54
C ALA A 452 44.86 -10.15 -17.88
N ASN A 453 45.10 -11.46 -17.96
CA ASN A 453 45.64 -12.15 -19.15
C ASN A 453 44.64 -12.25 -20.32
N GLY A 454 43.38 -11.80 -20.14
CA GLY A 454 42.38 -11.65 -21.21
C GLY A 454 42.51 -10.37 -22.06
N ALA A 455 43.66 -9.70 -22.03
CA ALA A 455 43.92 -8.31 -22.46
C ALA A 455 43.60 -7.91 -23.92
N GLY A 456 42.89 -8.72 -24.71
CA GLY A 456 42.50 -8.40 -26.09
C GLY A 456 41.00 -8.35 -26.36
N THR A 457 40.14 -8.74 -25.41
CA THR A 457 38.68 -8.74 -25.59
C THR A 457 38.07 -7.58 -24.79
N ALA A 458 37.56 -6.56 -25.49
CA ALA A 458 36.88 -5.43 -24.84
C ALA A 458 35.63 -5.93 -24.10
N TYR A 459 35.38 -5.41 -22.89
CA TYR A 459 34.15 -5.76 -22.18
C TYR A 459 32.95 -5.13 -22.93
N PRO A 460 31.73 -5.65 -22.73
CA PRO A 460 30.55 -4.86 -23.04
C PRO A 460 30.68 -3.49 -22.36
N GLY A 461 30.48 -2.39 -23.09
CA GLY A 461 30.80 -1.04 -22.58
C GLY A 461 30.19 -0.71 -21.22
N MET A 462 28.98 -1.24 -20.94
CA MET A 462 28.31 -1.12 -19.64
C MET A 462 29.13 -1.68 -18.45
N LEU A 463 29.96 -2.70 -18.67
CA LEU A 463 30.82 -3.26 -17.61
C LEU A 463 32.11 -2.47 -17.41
N GLU A 464 32.59 -1.76 -18.45
CA GLU A 464 33.77 -0.90 -18.32
C GLU A 464 33.50 0.27 -17.39
N ASP A 465 32.30 0.86 -17.49
CA ASP A 465 31.83 1.97 -16.65
C ASP A 465 31.71 1.59 -15.16
N LEU A 466 31.56 0.30 -14.85
CA LEU A 466 31.45 -0.20 -13.48
C LEU A 466 32.80 -0.40 -12.78
N GLY A 467 33.93 -0.30 -13.51
CA GLY A 467 35.28 -0.42 -12.96
C GLY A 467 35.65 -1.85 -12.56
N VAL A 468 36.00 -2.69 -13.54
CA VAL A 468 36.44 -4.08 -13.33
C VAL A 468 37.85 -4.14 -12.70
N ILE A 469 37.99 -4.84 -11.58
CA ILE A 469 39.30 -5.13 -10.97
C ILE A 469 39.97 -6.25 -11.76
N ARG A 470 41.15 -5.98 -12.32
CA ARG A 470 41.94 -6.98 -13.03
C ARG A 470 42.82 -7.76 -12.06
N ILE A 471 42.79 -9.09 -12.16
CA ILE A 471 43.54 -10.02 -11.32
C ILE A 471 44.63 -10.67 -12.16
N ASP A 472 45.87 -10.59 -11.72
CA ASP A 472 46.93 -11.44 -12.28
C ASP A 472 46.75 -12.86 -11.74
N PRO A 473 46.44 -13.87 -12.58
CA PRO A 473 46.28 -15.23 -12.10
C PRO A 473 47.57 -15.83 -11.52
N ASP A 474 48.75 -15.26 -11.83
CA ASP A 474 50.03 -15.67 -11.26
C ASP A 474 50.35 -14.97 -9.92
N ASP A 475 49.64 -13.88 -9.58
CA ASP A 475 49.77 -13.13 -8.31
C ASP A 475 48.41 -12.54 -7.87
N ILE A 476 47.49 -13.44 -7.49
CA ILE A 476 46.12 -13.09 -7.08
C ILE A 476 46.12 -12.12 -5.88
N ALA A 477 47.08 -12.28 -4.97
CA ALA A 477 47.19 -11.49 -3.74
C ALA A 477 47.49 -10.00 -4.01
N ALA A 478 48.15 -9.66 -5.13
CA ALA A 478 48.42 -8.26 -5.50
C ALA A 478 47.14 -7.42 -5.68
N SER A 479 46.01 -8.04 -6.00
CA SER A 479 44.72 -7.34 -6.17
C SER A 479 43.97 -7.10 -4.85
N LEU A 480 44.44 -7.66 -3.73
CA LEU A 480 43.77 -7.54 -2.42
C LEU A 480 43.54 -6.08 -1.95
N PRO A 481 44.51 -5.15 -2.05
CA PRO A 481 44.29 -3.77 -1.64
C PRO A 481 43.19 -3.06 -2.46
N HIS A 482 43.10 -3.36 -3.76
CA HIS A 482 42.08 -2.78 -4.64
C HIS A 482 40.69 -3.29 -4.29
N LEU A 483 40.54 -4.59 -4.05
CA LEU A 483 39.26 -5.17 -3.63
C LEU A 483 38.82 -4.64 -2.26
N ARG A 484 39.73 -4.53 -1.27
CA ARG A 484 39.44 -3.92 0.03
C ARG A 484 38.99 -2.46 -0.10
N SER A 485 39.66 -1.68 -0.95
CA SER A 485 39.24 -0.30 -1.24
C SER A 485 37.83 -0.25 -1.80
N LYS A 486 37.50 -1.13 -2.77
CA LYS A 486 36.16 -1.19 -3.37
C LYS A 486 35.09 -1.64 -2.39
N ILE A 487 35.35 -2.64 -1.55
CA ILE A 487 34.40 -3.06 -0.50
C ILE A 487 34.14 -1.92 0.50
N ALA A 488 35.18 -1.14 0.84
CA ALA A 488 35.05 0.01 1.74
C ALA A 488 34.22 1.16 1.16
N GLU A 489 34.06 1.26 -0.16
CA GLU A 489 33.11 2.20 -0.80
C GLU A 489 31.64 1.83 -0.49
N TYR A 490 31.36 0.55 -0.22
CA TYR A 490 30.01 0.01 0.00
C TYR A 490 29.68 -0.26 1.47
N ARG A 491 30.06 0.64 2.39
CA ARG A 491 29.76 0.45 3.83
C ARG A 491 28.26 0.21 4.06
N PRO A 492 27.89 -0.79 4.88
CA PRO A 492 26.49 -1.06 5.15
C PRO A 492 25.85 0.12 5.88
N GLY A 493 24.86 0.74 5.24
CA GLY A 493 24.21 1.97 5.71
C GLY A 493 24.56 3.22 4.91
N THR A 494 25.52 3.17 3.98
CA THR A 494 25.82 4.27 3.05
C THR A 494 25.50 3.96 1.59
N ALA A 495 25.13 2.73 1.24
CA ALA A 495 24.91 2.31 -0.14
C ALA A 495 23.70 1.37 -0.29
N ASP A 496 22.49 1.93 -0.21
CA ASP A 496 21.26 1.32 -0.76
C ASP A 496 20.77 2.07 -2.01
N PHE A 497 21.67 2.81 -2.67
CA PHE A 497 21.27 3.68 -3.75
C PHE A 497 21.13 2.90 -5.05
N TRP A 498 19.90 2.46 -5.32
CA TRP A 498 19.40 2.58 -6.68
C TRP A 498 19.58 4.06 -7.06
N SER A 499 20.62 4.39 -7.82
CA SER A 499 20.90 5.77 -8.24
C SER A 499 20.10 6.06 -9.50
N SER A 500 18.86 6.51 -9.31
CA SER A 500 18.07 7.03 -10.43
C SER A 500 18.12 8.54 -10.44
N GLN A 501 18.16 9.08 -11.66
CA GLN A 501 17.97 10.50 -11.91
C GLN A 501 16.51 10.92 -11.69
N TYR A 502 15.58 9.96 -11.67
CA TYR A 502 14.17 10.18 -11.36
C TYR A 502 13.91 10.06 -9.85
N PRO A 503 12.94 10.82 -9.31
CA PRO A 503 12.39 10.55 -7.98
C PRO A 503 11.93 9.09 -7.87
N TYR A 504 12.28 8.41 -6.78
CA TYR A 504 11.70 7.11 -6.47
C TYR A 504 11.56 6.89 -4.97
N VAL A 505 10.62 6.01 -4.64
CA VAL A 505 10.33 5.57 -3.28
C VAL A 505 10.18 4.06 -3.26
N ASP A 506 10.69 3.45 -2.19
CA ASP A 506 10.36 2.11 -1.80
C ASP A 506 9.49 2.17 -0.56
N PHE A 507 8.41 1.39 -0.54
CA PHE A 507 7.55 1.30 0.62
C PHE A 507 7.20 -0.16 0.93
N GLN A 508 7.10 -0.43 2.22
CA GLN A 508 6.67 -1.70 2.77
C GLN A 508 5.25 -1.54 3.27
N MET A 509 4.37 -2.45 2.88
CA MET A 509 2.96 -2.42 3.22
C MET A 509 2.55 -3.74 3.88
N PRO A 510 2.10 -3.73 5.14
CA PRO A 510 1.51 -4.92 5.77
C PRO A 510 0.27 -5.39 4.99
N LEU A 511 0.15 -6.71 4.81
CA LEU A 511 -0.98 -7.33 4.09
C LEU A 511 -2.28 -7.31 4.90
N ASP A 512 -2.16 -7.33 6.22
CA ASP A 512 -3.26 -7.28 7.19
C ASP A 512 -3.79 -5.87 7.41
N ASP A 513 -2.91 -4.88 7.40
CA ASP A 513 -3.27 -3.47 7.49
C ASP A 513 -2.45 -2.59 6.52
N PRO A 514 -2.92 -2.43 5.27
CA PRO A 514 -2.27 -1.58 4.28
C PRO A 514 -2.10 -0.12 4.71
N SER A 515 -2.91 0.36 5.67
CA SER A 515 -2.78 1.73 6.18
C SER A 515 -1.50 1.94 6.99
N GLN A 516 -0.85 0.87 7.45
CA GLN A 516 0.45 0.90 8.13
C GLN A 516 1.62 0.86 7.14
N ALA A 517 1.38 1.13 5.85
CA ALA A 517 2.45 1.24 4.88
C ALA A 517 3.47 2.32 5.31
N VAL A 518 4.76 1.99 5.21
CA VAL A 518 5.86 2.89 5.55
C VAL A 518 6.87 2.97 4.42
N TYR A 519 7.41 4.16 4.17
CA TYR A 519 8.55 4.34 3.29
C TYR A 519 9.79 3.69 3.89
N ILE A 520 10.45 2.82 3.14
CA ILE A 520 11.67 2.13 3.59
C ILE A 520 12.92 2.71 2.91
N HIS A 521 12.79 3.22 1.69
CA HIS A 521 13.85 3.95 0.99
C HIS A 521 13.26 5.06 0.12
N ALA A 522 14.06 6.09 -0.12
CA ALA A 522 13.77 7.15 -1.08
C ALA A 522 15.08 7.80 -1.52
N ASN A 523 15.10 8.47 -2.67
CA ASN A 523 16.18 9.41 -2.99
C ASN A 523 15.78 10.86 -2.65
N ASP A 524 16.77 11.76 -2.61
CA ASP A 524 16.52 13.18 -2.34
C ASP A 524 15.59 13.80 -3.40
N ALA A 525 15.59 13.29 -4.64
CA ALA A 525 14.66 13.75 -5.67
C ALA A 525 13.20 13.43 -5.29
N ALA A 526 12.92 12.25 -4.72
CA ALA A 526 11.61 11.91 -4.17
C ALA A 526 11.25 12.75 -2.96
N ALA A 527 12.15 12.90 -1.98
CA ALA A 527 11.87 13.78 -0.84
C ALA A 527 11.47 15.19 -1.29
N ARG A 528 12.20 15.77 -2.25
CA ARG A 528 11.86 17.08 -2.82
C ARG A 528 10.53 17.11 -3.57
N LEU A 529 10.16 16.04 -4.27
CA LEU A 529 8.84 15.87 -4.90
C LEU A 529 7.70 15.89 -3.88
N TYR A 530 7.96 15.39 -2.66
CA TYR A 530 7.03 15.41 -1.53
C TYR A 530 7.11 16.72 -0.71
N GLY A 531 7.83 17.73 -1.20
CA GLY A 531 8.02 19.01 -0.50
C GLY A 531 9.01 18.99 0.67
N LEU A 532 9.84 17.95 0.80
CA LEU A 532 10.86 17.78 1.84
C LEU A 532 12.26 18.09 1.30
N ASP A 533 13.27 18.17 2.16
CA ASP A 533 14.64 18.48 1.73
C ASP A 533 15.51 17.25 1.51
N ARG A 534 15.35 16.20 2.32
CA ARG A 534 16.22 15.03 2.31
C ARG A 534 15.43 13.72 2.33
N ALA A 535 15.98 12.67 1.72
CA ALA A 535 15.41 11.32 1.74
C ALA A 535 15.05 10.83 3.16
N ASP A 536 15.91 11.13 4.14
CA ASP A 536 15.74 10.76 5.55
C ASP A 536 14.47 11.34 6.18
N ASP A 537 13.92 12.43 5.63
CA ASP A 537 12.68 13.05 6.10
C ASP A 537 11.44 12.24 5.70
N LEU A 538 11.58 11.37 4.68
CA LEU A 538 10.53 10.51 4.13
C LEU A 538 10.66 9.06 4.65
N VAL A 539 11.88 8.55 4.81
CA VAL A 539 12.11 7.16 5.27
C VAL A 539 11.62 6.94 6.69
N GLY A 540 10.94 5.82 6.91
CA GLY A 540 10.29 5.43 8.16
C GLY A 540 8.94 6.11 8.42
N LYS A 541 8.50 7.00 7.53
CA LYS A 541 7.21 7.68 7.63
C LYS A 541 6.09 6.85 7.03
N ARG A 542 4.87 7.07 7.52
CA ARG A 542 3.69 6.42 6.96
C ARG A 542 3.39 6.99 5.57
N VAL A 543 2.99 6.10 4.67
CA VAL A 543 2.69 6.45 3.28
C VAL A 543 1.49 7.39 3.20
N ASP A 544 0.41 7.11 3.93
CA ASP A 544 -0.82 7.91 3.94
C ASP A 544 -0.59 9.38 4.35
N GLU A 545 0.19 9.61 5.41
CA GLU A 545 0.51 10.96 5.90
C GLU A 545 1.24 11.82 4.86
N TYR A 546 2.14 11.22 4.09
CA TYR A 546 3.01 11.95 3.17
C TYR A 546 2.47 11.98 1.75
N ASP A 547 1.68 10.99 1.34
CA ASP A 547 0.89 11.05 0.12
C ASP A 547 -0.10 12.21 0.18
N ASP A 548 -0.76 12.44 1.33
CA ASP A 548 -1.60 13.62 1.53
C ASP A 548 -0.87 14.95 1.27
N ARG A 549 0.43 15.03 1.60
CA ARG A 549 1.25 16.22 1.28
C ARG A 549 1.51 16.34 -0.22
N LEU A 550 1.87 15.24 -0.88
CA LEU A 550 2.04 15.23 -2.34
C LEU A 550 0.74 15.66 -3.03
N TYR A 551 -0.40 15.19 -2.54
CA TYR A 551 -1.71 15.50 -3.09
C TYR A 551 -2.14 16.96 -2.89
N GLN A 552 -1.63 17.66 -1.87
CA GLN A 552 -1.87 19.10 -1.69
C GLN A 552 -1.28 19.95 -2.82
N PHE A 553 -0.29 19.42 -3.56
CA PHE A 553 0.28 20.10 -4.72
C PHE A 553 -0.54 19.90 -6.01
N MET A 554 -1.57 19.05 -5.97
CA MET A 554 -2.44 18.74 -7.11
C MET A 554 -3.75 19.56 -7.08
N PRO A 555 -4.32 19.92 -8.24
CA PRO A 555 -5.67 20.46 -8.31
C PRO A 555 -6.73 19.44 -7.85
N GLU A 556 -7.74 19.91 -7.11
CA GLU A 556 -8.80 19.07 -6.50
C GLU A 556 -9.42 18.04 -7.45
N PRO A 557 -9.85 18.40 -8.68
CA PRO A 557 -10.54 17.45 -9.56
C PRO A 557 -9.64 16.32 -10.03
N GLN A 558 -8.35 16.62 -10.29
CA GLN A 558 -7.39 15.59 -10.66
C GLN A 558 -7.04 14.72 -9.46
N ARG A 559 -6.83 15.33 -8.29
CA ARG A 559 -6.45 14.62 -7.08
C ARG A 559 -7.42 13.48 -6.79
N ALA A 560 -8.72 13.74 -6.84
CA ALA A 560 -9.74 12.74 -6.60
C ALA A 560 -9.61 11.53 -7.55
N GLU A 561 -9.53 11.81 -8.85
CA GLU A 561 -9.38 10.77 -9.89
C GLU A 561 -8.08 9.97 -9.72
N PHE A 562 -6.98 10.65 -9.43
CA PHE A 562 -5.67 10.00 -9.20
C PHE A 562 -5.72 9.07 -7.99
N VAL A 563 -6.26 9.53 -6.86
CA VAL A 563 -6.38 8.74 -5.63
C VAL A 563 -7.25 7.51 -5.85
N ASP A 564 -8.40 7.68 -6.52
CA ASP A 564 -9.30 6.57 -6.85
C ASP A 564 -8.59 5.51 -7.71
N GLU A 565 -7.78 5.93 -8.70
CA GLU A 565 -6.98 5.00 -9.49
C GLU A 565 -5.90 4.28 -8.67
N GLN A 566 -5.15 4.99 -7.80
CA GLN A 566 -4.11 4.36 -6.98
C GLN A 566 -4.70 3.29 -6.06
N VAL A 567 -5.88 3.54 -5.47
CA VAL A 567 -6.61 2.55 -4.65
C VAL A 567 -6.97 1.32 -5.47
N LEU A 568 -7.47 1.49 -6.71
CA LEU A 568 -7.80 0.38 -7.60
C LEU A 568 -6.56 -0.44 -8.01
N LEU A 569 -5.44 0.23 -8.32
CA LEU A 569 -4.19 -0.42 -8.71
C LEU A 569 -3.60 -1.22 -7.56
N LEU A 570 -3.51 -0.62 -6.36
CA LEU A 570 -3.05 -1.31 -5.16
C LEU A 570 -3.94 -2.51 -4.86
N GLY A 571 -5.26 -2.38 -4.98
CA GLY A 571 -6.17 -3.50 -4.81
C GLY A 571 -5.91 -4.63 -5.80
N THR A 572 -5.62 -4.27 -7.06
CA THR A 572 -5.30 -5.23 -8.12
C THR A 572 -3.99 -5.98 -7.86
N ILE A 573 -2.97 -5.31 -7.30
CA ILE A 573 -1.66 -5.88 -6.97
C ILE A 573 -1.72 -6.77 -5.73
N LEU A 574 -2.45 -6.35 -4.70
CA LEU A 574 -2.56 -7.08 -3.44
C LEU A 574 -3.44 -8.32 -3.56
N TRP A 575 -4.46 -8.23 -4.40
CA TRP A 575 -5.44 -9.28 -4.60
C TRP A 575 -5.57 -9.56 -6.09
N PRO A 576 -4.51 -10.11 -6.72
CA PRO A 576 -4.61 -10.56 -8.11
C PRO A 576 -5.77 -11.54 -8.15
N GLN A 577 -6.84 -11.16 -8.85
CA GLN A 577 -8.06 -11.97 -8.91
C GLN A 577 -7.63 -13.40 -9.24
N LYS A 578 -8.02 -14.35 -8.38
CA LYS A 578 -8.04 -15.77 -8.77
C LYS A 578 -9.10 -15.89 -9.86
N LEU A 579 -8.78 -15.42 -11.07
CA LEU A 579 -9.52 -15.75 -12.27
C LEU A 579 -9.43 -17.27 -12.39
N GLN A 580 -10.56 -17.86 -12.01
CA GLN A 580 -10.90 -19.24 -12.26
C GLN A 580 -10.68 -19.50 -13.75
N THR A 581 -9.68 -20.33 -14.04
CA THR A 581 -9.69 -21.45 -14.99
C THR A 581 -8.22 -21.69 -15.34
N GLY A 582 -7.69 -22.82 -14.89
CA GLY A 582 -6.27 -23.11 -15.02
C GLY A 582 -5.82 -23.03 -16.47
N LYS A 583 -5.00 -22.00 -16.79
CA LYS A 583 -3.91 -21.96 -17.79
C LYS A 583 -3.63 -20.51 -18.18
N SER A 584 -3.02 -19.76 -17.27
CA SER A 584 -1.84 -18.92 -17.56
C SER A 584 -1.48 -18.14 -16.30
N ASN A 585 -0.19 -18.11 -15.95
CA ASN A 585 0.36 -17.09 -15.05
C ASN A 585 0.41 -15.75 -15.80
N GLY A 586 -0.72 -15.29 -16.33
CA GLY A 586 -0.83 -13.99 -16.97
C GLY A 586 -0.52 -12.93 -15.92
N ALA A 587 0.58 -12.22 -16.09
CA ALA A 587 0.90 -11.08 -15.23
C ALA A 587 -0.30 -10.11 -15.23
N VAL A 588 -0.73 -9.70 -14.05
CA VAL A 588 -1.81 -8.73 -13.93
C VAL A 588 -1.27 -7.39 -14.42
N ASN A 589 -1.70 -6.95 -15.60
CA ASN A 589 -1.31 -5.66 -16.18
C ASN A 589 -2.05 -4.53 -15.47
N ALA A 590 -1.53 -4.10 -14.33
CA ALA A 590 -1.98 -2.89 -13.63
C ALA A 590 -1.31 -1.67 -14.28
N SER A 591 -2.06 -0.87 -15.05
CA SER A 591 -1.55 0.33 -15.73
C SER A 591 -2.06 1.62 -15.07
N VAL A 592 -1.15 2.54 -14.75
CA VAL A 592 -1.48 3.90 -14.30
C VAL A 592 -1.98 4.74 -15.48
N ARG A 593 -3.15 5.38 -15.35
CA ARG A 593 -3.79 6.20 -16.40
C ARG A 593 -3.74 7.70 -16.11
N ILE A 594 -3.67 8.08 -14.84
CA ILE A 594 -3.73 9.47 -14.38
C ILE A 594 -2.34 9.83 -13.84
N PRO A 595 -1.61 10.76 -14.49
CA PRO A 595 -0.35 11.25 -13.96
C PRO A 595 -0.59 12.22 -12.80
N LEU A 596 0.45 12.47 -12.00
CA LEU A 596 0.54 13.51 -10.99
C LEU A 596 0.81 14.86 -11.67
N TRP A 597 -0.03 15.88 -11.47
CA TRP A 597 0.25 17.24 -11.95
C TRP A 597 0.39 18.18 -10.76
N LEU A 598 1.60 18.68 -10.57
CA LEU A 598 2.01 19.43 -9.39
C LEU A 598 1.85 20.93 -9.63
N ALA A 599 0.63 21.39 -9.82
CA ALA A 599 0.31 22.79 -10.13
C ALA A 599 0.76 23.76 -9.03
N ASN A 600 0.70 23.34 -7.76
CA ASN A 600 0.90 24.19 -6.59
C ASN A 600 2.12 23.79 -5.75
N HIS A 601 3.14 23.18 -6.35
CA HIS A 601 4.30 22.71 -5.61
C HIS A 601 5.10 23.86 -4.98
N ALA A 602 5.53 23.71 -3.72
CA ALA A 602 6.25 24.75 -2.98
C ALA A 602 7.65 25.05 -3.56
N LYS A 603 8.28 24.04 -4.15
CA LYS A 603 9.60 24.14 -4.80
C LYS A 603 9.44 24.47 -6.30
N PRO A 604 10.04 25.56 -6.81
CA PRO A 604 9.86 26.01 -8.19
C PRO A 604 10.21 24.98 -9.26
N GLU A 605 11.18 24.11 -9.01
CA GLU A 605 11.62 23.09 -9.96
C GLU A 605 10.61 21.94 -10.20
N PHE A 606 9.54 21.87 -9.39
CA PHE A 606 8.44 20.92 -9.57
C PHE A 606 7.11 21.61 -9.93
N GLN A 607 7.04 22.94 -9.85
CA GLN A 607 5.81 23.68 -10.08
C GLN A 607 5.36 23.56 -11.55
N GLY A 608 4.13 23.10 -11.75
CA GLY A 608 3.55 22.87 -13.08
C GLY A 608 4.04 21.60 -13.79
N LYS A 609 4.88 20.79 -13.14
CA LYS A 609 5.36 19.53 -13.70
C LYS A 609 4.33 18.41 -13.64
N ILE A 610 4.43 17.50 -14.60
CA ILE A 610 3.60 16.30 -14.71
C ILE A 610 4.52 15.07 -14.52
N TYR A 611 4.21 14.23 -13.55
CA TYR A 611 4.93 13.00 -13.25
C TYR A 611 4.04 11.78 -13.47
N LEU A 612 4.55 10.75 -14.13
CA LEU A 612 3.92 9.45 -14.22
C LEU A 612 4.53 8.51 -13.17
N PRO A 613 3.80 8.12 -12.11
CA PRO A 613 4.29 7.12 -11.17
C PRO A 613 4.26 5.75 -11.84
N LEU A 614 5.38 5.03 -11.81
CA LEU A 614 5.53 3.69 -12.35
C LEU A 614 5.90 2.75 -11.21
N LEU A 615 5.07 1.75 -10.95
CA LEU A 615 5.41 0.67 -10.05
C LEU A 615 6.35 -0.30 -10.78
N VAL A 616 7.65 -0.13 -10.60
CA VAL A 616 8.68 -0.90 -11.31
C VAL A 616 9.02 -2.22 -10.61
N GLN A 617 8.67 -2.36 -9.33
CA GLN A 617 8.89 -3.58 -8.58
C GLN A 617 7.79 -3.77 -7.53
N HIS A 618 7.31 -5.00 -7.39
CA HIS A 618 6.56 -5.43 -6.21
C HIS A 618 6.99 -6.84 -5.81
N LYS A 619 7.08 -7.13 -4.51
CA LYS A 619 7.43 -8.44 -3.96
C LYS A 619 6.60 -8.73 -2.71
N ILE A 620 5.80 -9.79 -2.77
CA ILE A 620 5.02 -10.26 -1.61
C ILE A 620 5.92 -11.15 -0.75
N GLN A 621 6.21 -10.73 0.48
CA GLN A 621 6.96 -11.50 1.47
C GLN A 621 5.99 -12.15 2.47
N LYS A 622 5.39 -13.28 2.07
CA LYS A 622 4.37 -13.99 2.87
C LYS A 622 4.83 -14.32 4.29
N SER A 623 6.10 -14.72 4.47
CA SER A 623 6.67 -15.04 5.79
C SER A 623 6.69 -13.87 6.76
N ARG A 624 6.68 -12.63 6.25
CA ARG A 624 6.66 -11.39 7.03
C ARG A 624 5.30 -10.69 7.00
N GLY A 625 4.33 -11.23 6.25
CA GLY A 625 3.01 -10.61 6.09
C GLY A 625 3.05 -9.23 5.42
N VAL A 626 4.02 -8.96 4.55
CA VAL A 626 4.20 -7.62 3.93
C VAL A 626 4.42 -7.70 2.42
N VAL A 627 4.13 -6.61 1.73
CA VAL A 627 4.48 -6.37 0.32
C VAL A 627 5.50 -5.24 0.25
N LEU A 628 6.58 -5.47 -0.46
CA LEU A 628 7.56 -4.44 -0.80
C LEU A 628 7.25 -3.91 -2.19
N MET A 629 7.21 -2.59 -2.35
CA MET A 629 6.91 -1.93 -3.62
C MET A 629 7.92 -0.83 -3.90
N ARG A 630 8.23 -0.62 -5.18
CA ARG A 630 9.08 0.48 -5.67
C ARG A 630 8.33 1.26 -6.73
N SER A 631 8.14 2.54 -6.46
CA SER A 631 7.53 3.50 -7.39
C SER A 631 8.58 4.50 -7.88
N VAL A 632 8.64 4.70 -9.19
CA VAL A 632 9.51 5.69 -9.86
C VAL A 632 8.64 6.75 -10.51
N PHE A 633 8.94 8.02 -10.31
CA PHE A 633 8.17 9.13 -10.85
C PHE A 633 8.87 9.69 -12.08
N VAL A 634 8.37 9.38 -13.27
CA VAL A 634 8.95 9.85 -14.54
C VAL A 634 8.40 11.24 -14.85
N ASP A 635 9.27 12.23 -15.00
CA ASP A 635 8.87 13.58 -15.45
C ASP A 635 8.45 13.51 -16.93
N ILE A 636 7.15 13.71 -17.18
CA ILE A 636 6.54 13.72 -18.51
C ILE A 636 6.05 15.12 -18.89
N SER A 637 6.51 16.17 -18.20
CA SER A 637 6.06 17.55 -18.44
C SER A 637 6.34 18.01 -19.87
N SER A 638 7.44 17.54 -20.47
CA SER A 638 7.79 17.83 -21.85
C SER A 638 7.08 16.92 -22.87
N TRP A 639 6.33 15.91 -22.41
CA TRP A 639 5.48 15.07 -23.26
C TRP A 639 4.11 15.74 -23.50
N ALA A 640 3.73 16.68 -22.62
CA ALA A 640 2.62 17.57 -22.85
C ALA A 640 3.04 18.67 -23.85
N ALA A 641 2.34 18.75 -24.98
CA ALA A 641 2.62 19.68 -26.07
C ALA A 641 2.73 21.15 -25.59
N PRO A 642 3.58 21.99 -26.22
CA PRO A 642 3.67 23.40 -25.87
C PRO A 642 2.36 24.12 -26.21
N GLY A 643 1.79 24.83 -25.23
CA GLY A 643 0.61 25.69 -25.42
C GLY A 643 -0.63 25.36 -24.59
N LEU A 644 -0.48 24.83 -23.37
CA LEU A 644 -1.59 24.66 -22.42
C LEU A 644 -2.13 26.01 -21.90
N SER A 645 -2.85 26.74 -22.75
CA SER A 645 -3.89 27.66 -22.29
C SER A 645 -5.16 26.87 -21.99
N SER A 646 -5.86 27.29 -20.92
CA SER A 646 -6.99 26.65 -20.25
C SER A 646 -7.85 25.70 -21.11
N ARG A 647 -7.59 24.39 -21.00
CA ARG A 647 -8.57 23.34 -21.35
C ARG A 647 -9.34 22.91 -20.09
N SER A 648 -10.55 22.42 -20.29
CA SER A 648 -11.34 21.76 -19.25
C SER A 648 -10.55 20.59 -18.64
N THR A 649 -10.45 20.56 -17.31
CA THR A 649 -9.66 19.62 -16.51
C THR A 649 -9.98 18.14 -16.79
N SER A 650 -11.19 17.85 -17.28
CA SER A 650 -11.66 16.50 -17.60
C SER A 650 -11.08 15.89 -18.89
N THR A 651 -10.52 16.70 -19.79
CA THR A 651 -10.06 16.23 -21.12
C THR A 651 -8.55 16.02 -21.19
N VAL A 652 -7.80 16.51 -20.21
CA VAL A 652 -6.32 16.57 -20.22
C VAL A 652 -5.67 15.29 -19.67
N LEU A 653 -6.41 14.39 -19.01
CA LEU A 653 -5.79 13.44 -18.06
C LEU A 653 -6.27 11.98 -18.15
N SER A 654 -6.68 11.50 -19.31
CA SER A 654 -6.76 10.05 -19.56
C SER A 654 -5.73 9.64 -20.61
N LEU A 655 -4.94 8.58 -20.35
CA LEU A 655 -4.25 7.88 -21.45
C LEU A 655 -5.26 7.65 -22.58
N PRO A 656 -4.99 8.12 -23.82
CA PRO A 656 -5.97 8.05 -24.88
C PRO A 656 -6.44 6.61 -25.13
N GLU A 657 -7.65 6.43 -25.64
CA GLU A 657 -8.28 5.12 -25.95
C GLU A 657 -7.41 4.22 -26.86
N ILE A 658 -6.40 4.82 -27.47
CA ILE A 658 -5.39 4.29 -28.39
C ILE A 658 -4.52 3.17 -27.82
N PHE A 659 -4.41 3.07 -26.48
CA PHE A 659 -3.67 2.01 -25.78
C PHE A 659 -4.56 0.81 -25.40
N ARG A 660 -5.83 0.79 -25.81
CA ARG A 660 -6.88 -0.07 -25.22
C ARG A 660 -7.34 -1.25 -26.11
N HIS A 661 -6.78 -1.45 -27.31
CA HIS A 661 -7.22 -2.53 -28.21
C HIS A 661 -6.06 -3.38 -28.77
N VAL A 662 -6.13 -4.69 -28.54
CA VAL A 662 -5.30 -5.70 -29.22
C VAL A 662 -5.98 -6.01 -30.55
N ARG A 663 -5.54 -5.37 -31.64
CA ARG A 663 -5.79 -5.85 -33.00
C ARG A 663 -4.61 -6.70 -33.46
N ASP A 664 -4.86 -7.67 -34.34
CA ASP A 664 -3.79 -8.32 -35.10
C ASP A 664 -3.23 -7.30 -36.11
N TYR A 665 -2.09 -6.69 -35.77
CA TYR A 665 -1.40 -5.75 -36.64
C TYR A 665 -0.43 -6.50 -37.57
N GLN A 666 -0.32 -6.06 -38.82
CA GLN A 666 0.64 -6.60 -39.78
C GLN A 666 2.04 -6.03 -39.59
N PHE A 667 2.11 -4.79 -39.08
CA PHE A 667 3.34 -4.06 -38.83
C PHE A 667 3.22 -3.27 -37.53
N ASP A 668 4.32 -3.08 -36.83
CA ASP A 668 4.37 -2.18 -35.67
C ASP A 668 4.26 -0.72 -36.12
N VAL A 669 4.91 -0.37 -37.23
CA VAL A 669 4.98 1.01 -37.73
C VAL A 669 4.67 1.10 -39.20
N PHE A 670 3.73 1.97 -39.56
CA PHE A 670 3.56 2.46 -40.92
C PHE A 670 4.45 3.69 -41.14
N LEU A 671 5.46 3.56 -42.01
CA LEU A 671 6.42 4.62 -42.30
C LEU A 671 6.45 4.89 -43.83
N PRO A 672 5.56 5.77 -44.34
CA PRO A 672 5.52 6.11 -45.75
C PRO A 672 6.68 7.06 -46.10
N CYS A 673 7.13 7.06 -47.35
CA CYS A 673 8.10 8.04 -47.85
C CYS A 673 7.90 8.33 -49.34
N ASP A 674 8.21 9.54 -49.78
CA ASP A 674 8.38 9.85 -51.19
C ASP A 674 9.75 9.38 -51.71
N ALA A 675 9.90 9.25 -53.03
CA ALA A 675 11.12 8.71 -53.64
C ALA A 675 12.36 9.57 -53.35
N ASP A 676 12.21 10.90 -53.23
CA ASP A 676 13.31 11.82 -52.92
C ASP A 676 13.63 11.93 -51.42
N GLU A 677 12.78 11.37 -50.56
CA GLU A 677 12.98 11.28 -49.11
C GLU A 677 13.42 9.87 -48.67
N ALA A 678 13.37 8.90 -49.59
CA ALA A 678 13.55 7.48 -49.30
C ALA A 678 14.88 7.17 -48.61
N ASP A 679 15.99 7.81 -49.00
CA ASP A 679 17.28 7.58 -48.36
C ASP A 679 17.30 8.03 -46.90
N TYR A 680 16.71 9.19 -46.59
CA TYR A 680 16.64 9.71 -45.23
C TYR A 680 15.71 8.87 -44.34
N VAL A 681 14.51 8.58 -44.84
CA VAL A 681 13.52 7.77 -44.11
C VAL A 681 13.99 6.32 -43.94
N ARG A 682 14.81 5.79 -44.85
CA ARG A 682 15.45 4.46 -44.72
C ARG A 682 16.29 4.35 -43.44
N HIS A 683 17.00 5.41 -43.05
CA HIS A 683 17.80 5.40 -41.82
C HIS A 683 16.91 5.36 -40.57
N ILE A 684 15.76 6.05 -40.62
CA ILE A 684 14.75 6.00 -39.56
C ILE A 684 14.17 4.60 -39.45
N ARG A 685 13.83 3.98 -40.60
CA ARG A 685 13.38 2.58 -40.65
C ARG A 685 14.42 1.66 -40.01
N ASP A 686 15.68 1.72 -40.45
CA ASP A 686 16.76 0.88 -39.92
C ASP A 686 16.90 1.02 -38.41
N THR A 687 16.81 2.25 -37.89
CA THR A 687 16.84 2.50 -36.44
C THR A 687 15.65 1.85 -35.72
N ILE A 688 14.45 1.87 -36.31
CA ILE A 688 13.26 1.25 -35.73
C ILE A 688 13.35 -0.29 -35.81
N GLU A 689 13.87 -0.83 -36.91
CA GLU A 689 14.08 -2.27 -37.09
C GLU A 689 15.20 -2.81 -36.19
N ASP A 690 16.25 -2.03 -35.90
CA ASP A 690 17.29 -2.35 -34.93
C ASP A 690 16.73 -2.45 -33.49
N LEU A 691 15.61 -1.79 -33.22
CA LEU A 691 14.82 -1.95 -31.99
C LEU A 691 13.88 -3.18 -32.05
N ASN A 692 13.99 -3.99 -33.11
CA ASN A 692 13.27 -5.22 -33.39
C ASN A 692 11.74 -4.98 -33.60
N CYS A 693 11.40 -3.84 -34.19
CA CYS A 693 10.05 -3.51 -34.63
C CYS A 693 9.88 -3.79 -36.12
N THR A 694 8.70 -4.26 -36.50
CA THR A 694 8.33 -4.48 -37.90
C THR A 694 7.84 -3.18 -38.52
N VAL A 695 8.49 -2.73 -39.59
CA VAL A 695 8.16 -1.46 -40.25
C VAL A 695 7.61 -1.74 -41.65
N TRP A 696 6.43 -1.21 -41.94
CA TRP A 696 6.00 -1.06 -43.31
C TRP A 696 6.78 0.08 -43.96
N PHE A 697 7.70 -0.27 -44.85
CA PHE A 697 8.51 0.66 -45.63
C PHE A 697 8.74 0.09 -47.03
N LYS A 698 8.60 0.90 -48.08
CA LYS A 698 8.82 0.48 -49.47
C LYS A 698 9.90 1.36 -50.09
N GLY A 699 11.07 0.76 -50.34
CA GLY A 699 12.32 1.48 -50.65
C GLY A 699 12.35 2.29 -51.95
N GLY A 700 11.42 2.07 -52.89
CA GLY A 700 11.22 2.93 -54.07
C GLY A 700 10.40 4.19 -53.79
N GLY A 701 10.02 4.41 -52.52
CA GLY A 701 8.99 5.35 -52.12
C GLY A 701 7.59 4.82 -52.44
N ALA A 702 6.58 5.44 -51.86
CA ALA A 702 5.19 5.22 -52.21
C ALA A 702 4.81 5.85 -53.56
N GLU A 703 5.79 6.15 -54.43
CA GLU A 703 5.64 6.50 -55.85
C GLU A 703 5.82 5.31 -56.79
N ASP A 704 6.26 4.15 -56.28
CA ASP A 704 6.38 2.93 -57.08
C ASP A 704 5.05 2.65 -57.82
N PRO A 705 5.04 2.62 -59.17
CA PRO A 705 3.83 2.42 -59.95
C PRO A 705 3.21 1.03 -59.75
N SER A 706 3.93 0.08 -59.14
CA SER A 706 3.40 -1.22 -58.77
C SER A 706 2.55 -1.20 -57.49
N LEU A 707 2.72 -0.19 -56.63
CA LEU A 707 1.99 -0.05 -55.37
C LEU A 707 0.60 0.56 -55.62
N LYS A 708 -0.45 -0.24 -55.42
CA LYS A 708 -1.84 0.24 -55.53
C LYS A 708 -2.23 1.07 -54.29
N ALA A 709 -3.05 2.10 -54.47
CA ALA A 709 -3.56 2.94 -53.38
C ALA A 709 -4.19 2.11 -52.24
N ASP A 710 -4.95 1.07 -52.59
CA ASP A 710 -5.59 0.15 -51.62
C ASP A 710 -4.60 -0.66 -50.78
N GLU A 711 -3.38 -0.90 -51.28
CA GLU A 711 -2.34 -1.60 -50.51
C GLU A 711 -1.74 -0.67 -49.44
N VAL A 712 -1.48 0.59 -49.81
CA VAL A 712 -0.98 1.62 -48.88
C VAL A 712 -2.02 1.91 -47.80
N ALA A 713 -3.29 2.09 -48.18
CA ALA A 713 -4.40 2.30 -47.23
C ALA A 713 -4.59 1.13 -46.27
N ARG A 714 -4.56 -0.12 -46.77
CA ARG A 714 -4.64 -1.32 -45.91
C ARG A 714 -3.46 -1.44 -44.97
N SER A 715 -2.26 -1.11 -45.43
CA SER A 715 -1.05 -1.18 -44.60
C SER A 715 -1.07 -0.12 -43.49
N LEU A 716 -1.57 1.08 -43.78
CA LEU A 716 -1.81 2.13 -42.77
C LEU A 716 -2.81 1.67 -41.70
N CYS A 717 -3.98 1.16 -42.11
CA CYS A 717 -4.98 0.68 -41.16
C CYS A 717 -4.58 -0.62 -40.43
N GLY A 718 -3.65 -1.39 -41.00
CA GLY A 718 -3.11 -2.62 -40.45
C GLY A 718 -1.87 -2.43 -39.58
N ALA A 719 -1.33 -1.22 -39.47
CA ALA A 719 -0.20 -0.92 -38.60
C ALA A 719 -0.65 -0.49 -37.21
N ARG A 720 0.20 -0.76 -36.21
CA ARG A 720 -0.07 -0.39 -34.81
C ARG A 720 0.06 1.12 -34.58
N MET A 721 1.01 1.76 -35.26
CA MET A 721 1.15 3.21 -35.29
C MET A 721 1.57 3.71 -36.68
N ALA A 722 1.35 4.99 -36.95
CA ALA A 722 1.83 5.67 -38.15
C ALA A 722 2.91 6.70 -37.81
N ALA A 723 4.13 6.52 -38.32
CA ALA A 723 5.18 7.52 -38.25
C ALA A 723 5.22 8.25 -39.60
N ILE A 724 4.70 9.47 -39.65
CA ILE A 724 4.36 10.18 -40.90
C ILE A 724 5.39 11.29 -41.15
N PRO A 725 6.27 11.17 -42.15
CA PRO A 725 7.20 12.24 -42.51
C PRO A 725 6.48 13.48 -43.04
N ILE A 726 6.98 14.65 -42.66
CA ILE A 726 6.56 15.93 -43.20
C ILE A 726 7.79 16.68 -43.67
N SER A 727 7.85 16.93 -44.98
CA SER A 727 8.87 17.77 -45.60
C SER A 727 8.31 19.14 -45.95
N ARG A 728 9.12 19.99 -46.60
CA ARG A 728 8.63 21.26 -47.16
C ARG A 728 7.50 21.10 -48.19
N ARG A 729 7.23 19.87 -48.65
CA ARG A 729 6.12 19.53 -49.56
C ARG A 729 4.87 19.03 -48.84
N GLY A 730 4.85 19.05 -47.51
CA GLY A 730 3.76 18.51 -46.70
C GLY A 730 3.92 17.00 -46.48
N LEU A 731 2.81 16.25 -46.61
CA LEU A 731 2.78 14.80 -46.36
C LEU A 731 3.41 13.96 -47.48
N GLY A 732 3.73 14.54 -48.63
CA GLY A 732 4.25 13.82 -49.79
C GLY A 732 3.20 13.40 -50.82
N ARG A 733 3.64 12.86 -51.96
CA ARG A 733 2.77 12.47 -53.09
C ARG A 733 1.94 11.22 -52.81
N TRP A 734 2.40 10.36 -51.90
CA TRP A 734 1.68 9.14 -51.52
C TRP A 734 0.30 9.42 -50.91
N GLU A 735 0.19 10.50 -50.16
CA GLU A 735 -1.07 10.97 -49.56
C GLU A 735 -2.07 11.41 -50.62
N GLN A 736 -1.60 11.99 -51.73
CA GLN A 736 -2.45 12.54 -52.79
C GLN A 736 -3.18 11.46 -53.62
N ARG A 737 -2.82 10.18 -53.42
CA ARG A 737 -3.46 9.05 -54.10
C ARG A 737 -4.92 8.91 -53.61
N PRO A 738 -5.91 8.84 -54.52
CA PRO A 738 -7.30 8.61 -54.15
C PRO A 738 -7.44 7.35 -53.29
N GLY A 739 -8.14 7.44 -52.16
CA GLY A 739 -8.29 6.36 -51.17
C GLY A 739 -7.25 6.36 -50.05
N VAL A 740 -6.00 6.75 -50.30
CA VAL A 740 -4.97 6.87 -49.24
C VAL A 740 -5.24 8.09 -48.36
N ARG A 741 -5.57 9.24 -48.97
CA ARG A 741 -6.03 10.44 -48.25
C ARG A 741 -7.22 10.15 -47.32
N ASP A 742 -8.21 9.43 -47.82
CA ASP A 742 -9.42 9.12 -47.04
C ASP A 742 -9.11 8.14 -45.90
N ALA A 743 -8.28 7.13 -46.16
CA ALA A 743 -7.79 6.22 -45.13
C ALA A 743 -6.96 6.94 -44.06
N LEU A 744 -6.10 7.88 -44.45
CA LEU A 744 -5.31 8.67 -43.51
C LEU A 744 -6.18 9.59 -42.66
N LYS A 745 -7.14 10.30 -43.26
CA LYS A 745 -8.10 11.10 -42.49
C LYS A 745 -8.92 10.24 -41.55
N SER A 746 -9.39 9.08 -42.00
CA SER A 746 -10.11 8.14 -41.15
C SER A 746 -9.23 7.64 -40.01
N TYR A 747 -7.95 7.35 -40.27
CA TYR A 747 -6.99 6.91 -39.28
C TYR A 747 -6.75 7.99 -38.21
N LEU A 748 -6.50 9.23 -38.63
CA LEU A 748 -6.29 10.37 -37.74
C LEU A 748 -7.57 10.75 -36.96
N ASN A 749 -8.73 10.71 -37.60
CA ASN A 749 -10.01 11.02 -36.97
C ASN A 749 -10.44 9.96 -35.94
N ALA A 750 -10.07 8.69 -36.15
CA ALA A 750 -10.21 7.63 -35.15
C ALA A 750 -9.17 7.74 -34.02
N SER A 751 -8.32 8.78 -34.06
CA SER A 751 -7.27 9.06 -33.10
C SER A 751 -6.27 7.93 -32.92
N TYR A 752 -6.05 7.05 -33.91
CA TYR A 752 -5.06 5.97 -33.78
C TYR A 752 -3.64 6.51 -33.54
N PRO A 753 -2.72 5.73 -32.93
CA PRO A 753 -1.37 6.20 -32.63
C PRO A 753 -0.65 6.71 -33.89
N HIS A 754 -0.17 7.95 -33.84
CA HIS A 754 0.63 8.53 -34.91
C HIS A 754 1.65 9.54 -34.37
N LEU A 755 2.74 9.70 -35.12
CA LEU A 755 3.82 10.63 -34.86
C LEU A 755 4.18 11.34 -36.16
N PHE A 756 4.18 12.67 -36.17
CA PHE A 756 4.67 13.44 -37.32
C PHE A 756 6.18 13.65 -37.23
N LEU A 757 6.92 13.18 -38.23
CA LEU A 757 8.36 13.29 -38.31
C LEU A 757 8.73 14.49 -39.18
N ILE A 758 9.06 15.62 -38.56
CA ILE A 758 9.34 16.86 -39.29
C ILE A 758 10.76 16.79 -39.86
N LEU A 759 10.86 16.66 -41.18
CA LEU A 759 12.12 16.46 -41.87
C LEU A 759 12.98 17.74 -41.82
N PRO A 760 14.32 17.61 -41.94
CA PRO A 760 15.25 18.73 -41.78
C PRO A 760 15.12 19.84 -42.82
N ASP A 761 14.36 19.61 -43.90
CA ASP A 761 14.12 20.59 -44.96
C ASP A 761 12.95 21.53 -44.66
N VAL A 762 12.24 21.32 -43.54
CA VAL A 762 11.21 22.22 -43.00
C VAL A 762 11.90 23.39 -42.27
N PRO A 763 11.80 24.64 -42.77
CA PRO A 763 12.57 25.77 -42.23
C PRO A 763 12.18 26.18 -40.81
N ASP A 764 10.90 26.01 -40.47
CA ASP A 764 10.32 26.29 -39.16
C ASP A 764 9.60 25.02 -38.67
N PRO A 765 10.23 24.24 -37.78
CA PRO A 765 9.64 23.01 -37.28
C PRO A 765 8.33 23.21 -36.53
N ASP A 766 8.04 24.41 -36.01
CA ASP A 766 6.78 24.74 -35.35
C ASP A 766 5.68 25.14 -36.37
N GLY A 767 6.10 25.56 -37.57
CA GLY A 767 5.24 25.91 -38.70
C GLY A 767 4.74 24.72 -39.54
N TRP A 768 5.07 23.48 -39.17
CA TRP A 768 4.78 22.29 -39.98
C TRP A 768 3.30 22.09 -40.31
N LYS A 769 2.39 22.52 -39.42
CA LYS A 769 0.93 22.44 -39.64
C LYS A 769 0.48 23.25 -40.86
N ALA A 770 1.19 24.31 -41.21
CA ALA A 770 0.91 25.11 -42.41
C ALA A 770 1.28 24.39 -43.72
N LEU A 771 2.07 23.31 -43.65
CA LEU A 771 2.45 22.46 -44.78
C LEU A 771 1.42 21.36 -45.06
N LEU A 772 0.45 21.17 -44.16
CA LEU A 772 -0.63 20.21 -44.35
C LEU A 772 -1.77 20.78 -45.20
N PRO A 773 -2.51 19.94 -45.95
CA PRO A 773 -3.74 20.36 -46.60
C PRO A 773 -4.75 20.90 -45.55
N ALA A 774 -5.53 21.92 -45.92
CA ALA A 774 -6.39 22.66 -44.99
C ALA A 774 -7.41 21.80 -44.24
N ASP A 775 -7.81 20.67 -44.83
CA ASP A 775 -8.75 19.71 -44.25
C ASP A 775 -8.14 18.79 -43.18
N TYR A 776 -6.83 18.86 -42.92
CA TYR A 776 -6.17 18.17 -41.80
C TYR A 776 -6.08 19.03 -40.53
N ALA A 777 -6.31 20.35 -40.61
CA ALA A 777 -6.06 21.28 -39.51
C ALA A 777 -6.79 20.90 -38.20
N GLY A 778 -8.03 20.40 -38.30
CA GLY A 778 -8.80 19.91 -37.15
C GLY A 778 -8.41 18.51 -36.68
N LEU A 779 -7.88 17.66 -37.57
CA LEU A 779 -7.51 16.27 -37.26
C LEU A 779 -6.18 16.18 -36.52
N VAL A 780 -5.28 17.14 -36.73
CA VAL A 780 -3.90 17.13 -36.21
C VAL A 780 -3.65 18.17 -35.11
N ALA A 781 -4.71 18.75 -34.57
CA ALA A 781 -4.62 19.81 -33.57
C ALA A 781 -3.79 19.36 -32.35
N ASP A 782 -3.99 18.10 -31.93
CA ASP A 782 -3.44 17.48 -30.73
C ASP A 782 -2.38 16.39 -31.02
N SER A 783 -1.87 16.33 -32.25
CA SER A 783 -0.91 15.31 -32.67
C SER A 783 0.51 15.56 -32.16
N LEU A 784 1.21 14.48 -31.82
CA LEU A 784 2.64 14.51 -31.50
C LEU A 784 3.46 14.75 -32.77
N PHE A 785 4.51 15.57 -32.66
CA PHE A 785 5.48 15.78 -33.73
C PHE A 785 6.91 15.75 -33.17
N LEU A 786 7.86 15.38 -34.02
CA LEU A 786 9.27 15.26 -33.70
C LEU A 786 10.12 15.92 -34.79
N PRO A 787 10.83 17.02 -34.49
CA PRO A 787 11.78 17.61 -35.42
C PRO A 787 13.03 16.73 -35.58
N LEU A 788 13.37 16.39 -36.81
CA LEU A 788 14.53 15.59 -37.14
C LEU A 788 15.70 16.46 -37.58
N GLN A 789 16.92 16.04 -37.23
CA GLN A 789 18.15 16.76 -37.55
C GLN A 789 18.71 16.33 -38.91
N LYS A 790 19.39 17.26 -39.60
CA LYS A 790 20.01 16.97 -40.88
C LYS A 790 21.10 15.90 -40.72
N LEU A 791 21.03 14.84 -41.51
CA LEU A 791 22.10 13.85 -41.60
C LEU A 791 23.24 14.47 -42.42
N GLU A 792 24.27 14.99 -41.76
CA GLU A 792 25.43 15.59 -42.43
C GLU A 792 26.33 14.50 -43.01
N GLY A 793 26.14 14.17 -44.30
CA GLY A 793 27.16 13.75 -45.28
C GLY A 793 28.16 12.62 -44.96
N SER A 794 28.11 11.98 -43.81
CA SER A 794 29.05 10.97 -43.35
C SER A 794 28.45 9.58 -43.54
N ILE A 795 29.21 8.69 -44.19
CA ILE A 795 28.92 7.26 -44.35
C ILE A 795 28.93 6.52 -43.00
N ASN A 796 29.37 7.16 -41.92
CA ASN A 796 29.12 6.69 -40.57
C ASN A 796 27.79 7.27 -40.06
N PRO A 797 26.86 6.42 -39.57
CA PRO A 797 25.61 6.89 -38.98
C PRO A 797 25.96 7.87 -37.87
N VAL A 798 25.62 9.14 -38.07
CA VAL A 798 25.54 10.09 -36.97
C VAL A 798 24.57 9.45 -35.98
N PRO A 799 24.95 9.25 -34.69
CA PRO A 799 24.03 8.68 -33.74
C PRO A 799 22.76 9.53 -33.78
N VAL A 800 21.65 8.90 -34.15
CA VAL A 800 20.32 9.44 -33.92
C VAL A 800 20.37 9.97 -32.49
N SER A 801 20.01 11.24 -32.28
CA SER A 801 20.27 11.87 -30.98
C SER A 801 19.74 10.94 -29.89
N VAL A 802 20.53 10.72 -28.84
CA VAL A 802 20.19 9.78 -27.75
C VAL A 802 18.76 10.01 -27.25
N PHE A 803 18.24 11.23 -27.41
CA PHE A 803 16.86 11.62 -27.17
C PHE A 803 15.82 10.99 -28.13
N VAL A 804 16.05 11.03 -29.45
CA VAL A 804 15.16 10.40 -30.44
C VAL A 804 15.22 8.87 -30.30
N GLU A 805 16.41 8.30 -30.15
CA GLU A 805 16.57 6.87 -29.90
C GLU A 805 15.83 6.45 -28.62
N ARG A 806 15.90 7.27 -27.56
CA ARG A 806 15.23 7.02 -26.29
C ARG A 806 13.71 7.19 -26.38
N ILE A 807 13.20 8.18 -27.11
CA ILE A 807 11.74 8.35 -27.34
C ILE A 807 11.19 7.17 -28.13
N VAL A 808 11.86 6.82 -29.22
CA VAL A 808 11.50 5.69 -30.09
C VAL A 808 11.56 4.39 -29.27
N ARG A 809 12.63 4.16 -28.50
CA ARG A 809 12.80 2.99 -27.64
C ARG A 809 11.74 2.90 -26.52
N GLU A 810 11.40 4.01 -25.87
CA GLU A 810 10.40 4.01 -24.80
C GLU A 810 8.98 3.84 -25.35
N LEU A 811 8.64 4.47 -26.49
CA LEU A 811 7.37 4.23 -27.18
C LEU A 811 7.24 2.75 -27.59
N PHE A 812 8.28 2.15 -28.15
CA PHE A 812 8.25 0.74 -28.58
C PHE A 812 8.31 -0.28 -27.43
N LYS A 813 8.93 0.06 -26.31
CA LYS A 813 8.85 -0.75 -25.08
C LYS A 813 7.44 -0.79 -24.53
N VAL A 814 6.75 0.36 -24.49
CA VAL A 814 5.34 0.44 -24.06
C VAL A 814 4.46 -0.41 -24.97
N PHE A 815 4.73 -0.43 -26.28
CA PHE A 815 3.99 -1.29 -27.20
C PHE A 815 4.27 -2.78 -27.00
N ARG A 816 5.49 -3.23 -26.68
CA ARG A 816 5.76 -4.67 -26.45
C ARG A 816 5.17 -5.27 -25.18
N GLN A 817 4.80 -4.44 -24.21
CA GLN A 817 4.28 -4.89 -22.90
C GLN A 817 2.76 -5.05 -22.87
N GLN A 818 2.06 -4.57 -23.91
CA GLN A 818 0.65 -4.84 -24.19
C GLN A 818 0.55 -5.98 -25.21
#